data_AF-A0A6G0IQY2-F1
#
_entry.id   AF-A0A6G0IQY2-F1
#
_cell.length_a   1.000
_cell.length_b   1.000
_cell.length_c   1.000
_cell.angle_alpha   90.00
_cell.angle_beta   90.00
_cell.angle_gamma   90.00
#
_symmetry.space_group_name_H-M   'P 1'
#
loop_
_entity.id
_entity.type
_entity.pdbx_description
1 polymer ?
#
loop_
_entity_poly.entity_id
_entity_poly.type
_entity_poly.pdbx_seq_one_letter_code
_entity_poly.pdbx_strand_id
1 'polypeptide(L)'
;MWQTSFPPLIASLKLIYQSSLYPSPSGAELGEAVVVYVARNAKDSVVSYFHFQRMTLIFPEPGEWSSYLQRFMKGKMVFGSWYDHVNGWWKKKQSYSKLHFMFYEDMIEDIGREIDKLCSFLGLSPSAEEKERIIDSVQFDKMKTNDMVNFSGVEQMNLNVSSFIRKGKVGDWKNHFTVAQNEEFDEDYGEKMKDSTLQFRISMTKYNTDNWENAQNFQARPNDVIIASYPKAGGTWLSYILDLLYFGQLSPERQTSIPIYRRAINLELAMPYSLPVYVARNAKDSVVSYFHFQRMTLIFPEPGEWSSYLQRFMKGKMVFGSWYDHVNGWWKKKQSYSKLHFMFYEDMIEDIGREMDKLCSFLGLSPSAEEKERIIDSVQFDKMKTNDMVNFSGVEQMNLNVSSFIRKGKVGDWKNHFTVAQNEEFDEDYGEKMKDSTLQFRSETTHIFRGTEMLDKLPTSPRLIKTHLPVQLMPNSFWEQNCKVVYVARNAKDSVVSYFHFQRMTLIFPEPGEWSSYLQRFMKGKMVFGSWYDHVNGWWKKKQSYSKLHFMFYEDMIEDIGREMDKLCSFLGLSPSAEEKERIIDSVQFDKMKTNDMVNFSGVEQMNLNVSSFIRKGKVGDWKNHFTVAQNEEFDEDYGEKMKDSTLQFLVFGSWYDHVNGWWKKKQSYSKLHFMFYEDMIEDIGREMDKLCSFLGLSPSAEEKERIIDSVQFDEMKSNDMVNFSGFKQMNFKVSSFIRKGKVGDWKNHFTVAQNEEFDEDYGEKMKDSTLQFRTEV
;
A
#
# COMPACT_ATOMS: atom_id res chain seq x y z
N MET A 1 -86.65 -8.40 29.56
CA MET A 1 -87.74 -7.43 29.75
C MET A 1 -87.12 -6.04 29.78
N TRP A 2 -87.47 -5.22 28.79
CA TRP A 2 -87.43 -3.75 28.79
C TRP A 2 -86.04 -3.09 28.97
N GLN A 3 -85.36 -2.61 27.92
CA GLN A 3 -85.72 -1.43 27.11
C GLN A 3 -86.29 -0.30 27.98
N THR A 4 -85.51 0.79 28.09
CA THR A 4 -85.89 2.22 28.08
C THR A 4 -84.83 2.96 28.90
N SER A 5 -83.91 3.70 28.29
CA SER A 5 -84.20 5.07 27.83
C SER A 5 -82.99 5.55 27.02
N PHE A 6 -83.16 5.92 25.75
CA PHE A 6 -82.54 7.08 25.08
C PHE A 6 -82.97 7.12 23.59
N PRO A 7 -84.19 7.59 23.26
CA PRO A 7 -84.70 7.61 21.89
C PRO A 7 -84.26 8.76 20.94
N PRO A 8 -83.67 9.92 21.33
CA PRO A 8 -83.41 10.97 20.33
C PRO A 8 -82.12 10.76 19.52
N LEU A 9 -81.08 10.14 20.09
CA LEU A 9 -79.77 10.07 19.43
C LEU A 9 -79.72 8.99 18.33
N ILE A 10 -80.42 7.87 18.51
CA ILE A 10 -80.49 6.79 17.50
C ILE A 10 -81.39 7.19 16.33
N ALA A 11 -82.38 8.07 16.53
CA ALA A 11 -83.18 8.62 15.44
C ALA A 11 -82.37 9.60 14.58
N SER A 12 -81.58 10.48 15.21
CA SER A 12 -80.69 11.40 14.49
C SER A 12 -79.51 10.68 13.81
N LEU A 13 -78.97 9.63 14.43
CA LEU A 13 -77.93 8.81 13.80
C LEU A 13 -78.50 7.94 12.69
N LYS A 14 -79.71 7.39 12.80
CA LYS A 14 -80.35 6.69 11.67
C LYS A 14 -80.66 7.60 10.48
N LEU A 15 -80.93 8.90 10.71
CA LEU A 15 -81.04 9.90 9.64
C LEU A 15 -79.70 10.22 8.96
N ILE A 16 -78.57 10.01 9.64
CA ILE A 16 -77.23 10.07 9.03
C ILE A 16 -76.82 8.70 8.43
N TYR A 17 -77.45 7.60 8.85
CA TYR A 17 -77.02 6.23 8.50
C TYR A 17 -77.97 5.45 7.58
N GLN A 18 -79.11 6.02 7.14
CA GLN A 18 -79.99 5.39 6.15
C GLN A 18 -79.89 6.09 4.79
N SER A 19 -79.27 5.36 3.85
CA SER A 19 -79.17 5.59 2.41
C SER A 19 -78.30 6.78 1.93
N SER A 20 -77.30 6.44 1.09
CA SER A 20 -76.78 7.20 -0.06
C SER A 20 -75.58 8.17 0.00
N LEU A 21 -74.77 8.29 1.07
CA LEU A 21 -73.65 9.27 1.04
C LEU A 21 -72.21 8.76 0.90
N TYR A 22 -71.97 7.45 0.97
CA TYR A 22 -70.77 6.87 0.39
C TYR A 22 -71.18 5.70 -0.48
N PRO A 23 -71.41 5.94 -1.79
CA PRO A 23 -71.52 4.82 -2.70
C PRO A 23 -70.23 4.02 -2.59
N SER A 24 -70.37 2.72 -2.31
CA SER A 24 -69.42 1.77 -2.87
C SER A 24 -69.15 2.20 -4.32
N PRO A 25 -67.89 2.22 -4.81
CA PRO A 25 -67.57 2.67 -6.18
C PRO A 25 -68.37 1.94 -7.27
N SER A 26 -69.03 0.83 -6.91
CA SER A 26 -70.00 0.10 -7.73
C SER A 26 -71.32 0.85 -8.01
N GLY A 27 -71.62 2.00 -7.39
CA GLY A 27 -72.94 2.66 -7.51
C GLY A 27 -72.98 4.19 -7.57
N ALA A 28 -71.84 4.91 -7.53
CA ALA A 28 -71.82 6.37 -7.73
C ALA A 28 -71.68 6.73 -9.21
N GLU A 29 -72.58 7.57 -9.74
CA GLU A 29 -72.28 8.33 -10.96
C GLU A 29 -71.36 9.50 -10.58
N LEU A 30 -70.06 9.37 -10.85
CA LEU A 30 -69.04 10.37 -10.50
C LEU A 30 -69.09 11.64 -11.38
N GLY A 31 -70.01 11.74 -12.33
CA GLY A 31 -70.15 12.90 -13.22
C GLY A 31 -68.82 13.33 -13.85
N GLU A 32 -68.59 14.65 -13.94
CA GLU A 32 -67.36 15.26 -14.45
C GLU A 32 -66.24 15.47 -13.41
N ALA A 33 -66.41 14.98 -12.17
CA ALA A 33 -65.51 15.27 -11.06
C ALA A 33 -64.08 14.74 -11.27
N VAL A 34 -63.07 15.57 -10.99
CA VAL A 34 -61.68 15.13 -10.96
C VAL A 34 -61.40 14.48 -9.61
N VAL A 35 -60.88 13.26 -9.60
CA VAL A 35 -60.61 12.47 -8.39
C VAL A 35 -59.12 12.20 -8.28
N VAL A 36 -58.54 12.53 -7.13
CA VAL A 36 -57.18 12.11 -6.74
C VAL A 36 -57.32 11.16 -5.56
N TYR A 37 -56.98 9.89 -5.78
CA TYR A 37 -57.06 8.85 -4.76
C TYR A 37 -55.66 8.53 -4.25
N VAL A 38 -55.46 8.59 -2.93
CA VAL A 38 -54.19 8.22 -2.29
C VAL A 38 -54.32 6.84 -1.67
N ALA A 39 -53.52 5.89 -2.17
CA ALA A 39 -53.38 4.56 -1.62
C ALA A 39 -52.17 4.44 -0.71
N ARG A 40 -52.24 3.58 0.30
CA ARG A 40 -51.16 3.32 1.26
C ARG A 40 -51.15 1.86 1.64
N ASN A 41 -49.97 1.32 1.97
CA ASN A 41 -49.82 -0.04 2.45
C ASN A 41 -50.79 -0.37 3.60
N ALA A 42 -51.47 -1.51 3.50
CA ALA A 42 -52.52 -1.92 4.43
C ALA A 42 -52.05 -2.00 5.90
N LYS A 43 -50.82 -2.45 6.16
CA LYS A 43 -50.25 -2.58 7.51
C LYS A 43 -49.98 -1.22 8.14
N ASP A 44 -49.44 -0.28 7.36
CA ASP A 44 -49.27 1.11 7.82
C ASP A 44 -50.63 1.82 7.97
N SER A 45 -51.60 1.51 7.10
CA SER A 45 -52.96 2.04 7.19
C SER A 45 -53.67 1.59 8.48
N VAL A 46 -53.61 0.31 8.86
CA VAL A 46 -54.26 -0.17 10.10
C VAL A 46 -53.61 0.42 11.36
N VAL A 47 -52.29 0.59 11.39
CA VAL A 47 -51.60 1.26 12.50
C VAL A 47 -51.99 2.73 12.56
N SER A 48 -51.98 3.43 11.42
CA SER A 48 -52.38 4.83 11.37
C SER A 48 -53.83 5.00 11.82
N TYR A 49 -54.72 4.10 11.41
CA TYR A 49 -56.13 4.15 11.76
C TYR A 49 -56.37 3.84 13.25
N PHE A 50 -55.63 2.88 13.82
CA PHE A 50 -55.66 2.59 15.25
C PHE A 50 -55.35 3.84 16.08
N HIS A 51 -54.27 4.55 15.75
CA HIS A 51 -53.90 5.77 16.47
C HIS A 51 -54.87 6.93 16.22
N PHE A 52 -55.38 7.08 15.00
CA PHE A 52 -56.43 8.05 14.68
C PHE A 52 -57.71 7.80 15.49
N GLN A 53 -58.11 6.54 15.66
CA GLN A 53 -59.31 6.19 16.43
C GLN A 53 -59.11 6.38 17.94
N ARG A 54 -57.88 6.26 18.46
CA ARG A 54 -57.55 6.58 19.86
C ARG A 54 -57.61 8.07 20.17
N MET A 55 -57.39 8.93 19.17
CA MET A 55 -57.37 10.37 19.37
C MET A 55 -58.72 11.03 19.09
N THR A 56 -59.57 10.46 18.24
CA THR A 56 -60.89 11.06 17.95
C THR A 56 -61.93 10.71 19.01
N LEU A 57 -62.69 11.71 19.45
CA LEU A 57 -63.78 11.55 20.42
C LEU A 57 -65.10 11.10 19.78
N ILE A 58 -65.13 10.94 18.45
CA ILE A 58 -66.35 10.68 17.67
C ILE A 58 -66.59 9.17 17.51
N PHE A 59 -65.53 8.35 17.55
CA PHE A 59 -65.64 6.90 17.37
C PHE A 59 -65.52 6.15 18.69
N PRO A 60 -66.09 4.93 18.78
CA PRO A 60 -65.89 4.07 19.94
C PRO A 60 -64.40 3.76 20.14
N GLU A 61 -64.02 3.56 21.40
CA GLU A 61 -62.66 3.19 21.79
C GLU A 61 -62.15 1.98 20.96
N PRO A 62 -60.92 2.06 20.41
CA PRO A 62 -60.38 1.01 19.55
C PRO A 62 -59.96 -0.24 20.32
N GLY A 63 -59.88 -0.19 21.65
CA GLY A 63 -59.50 -1.33 22.49
C GLY A 63 -58.06 -1.81 22.24
N GLU A 64 -57.79 -3.07 22.58
CA GLU A 64 -56.46 -3.66 22.44
C GLU A 64 -56.05 -3.87 20.97
N TRP A 65 -54.77 -3.66 20.69
CA TRP A 65 -54.19 -3.72 19.34
C TRP A 65 -54.53 -5.04 18.60
N SER A 66 -54.36 -6.19 19.26
CA SER A 66 -54.63 -7.50 18.64
C SER A 66 -56.08 -7.65 18.21
N SER A 67 -57.03 -7.21 19.04
CA SER A 67 -58.46 -7.23 18.71
C SER A 67 -58.80 -6.22 17.62
N TYR A 68 -58.10 -5.08 17.59
CA TYR A 68 -58.28 -4.07 16.53
C TYR A 68 -57.83 -4.59 15.17
N LEU A 69 -56.64 -5.19 15.10
CA LEU A 69 -56.08 -5.79 13.89
C LEU A 69 -57.02 -6.86 13.31
N GLN A 70 -57.58 -7.72 14.16
CA GLN A 70 -58.56 -8.73 13.77
C GLN A 70 -59.85 -8.14 13.19
N ARG A 71 -60.34 -7.03 13.74
CA ARG A 71 -61.51 -6.32 13.18
C ARG A 71 -61.20 -5.70 11.83
N PHE A 72 -60.00 -5.13 11.68
CA PHE A 72 -59.52 -4.56 10.43
C PHE A 72 -59.46 -5.62 9.33
N MET A 73 -58.80 -6.76 9.60
CA MET A 73 -58.73 -7.89 8.67
C MET A 73 -60.14 -8.35 8.28
N LYS A 74 -61.05 -8.53 9.25
CA LYS A 74 -62.45 -8.92 8.97
C LYS A 74 -63.31 -7.85 8.28
N GLY A 75 -62.75 -6.67 7.97
CA GLY A 75 -63.48 -5.55 7.35
C GLY A 75 -64.53 -4.90 8.25
N LYS A 76 -64.47 -5.17 9.57
CA LYS A 76 -65.42 -4.67 10.58
C LYS A 76 -64.99 -3.33 11.16
N MET A 77 -64.64 -2.40 10.27
CA MET A 77 -64.27 -1.02 10.61
C MET A 77 -65.42 -0.06 10.37
N VAL A 78 -65.35 1.14 10.95
CA VAL A 78 -66.41 2.16 10.81
C VAL A 78 -66.64 2.54 9.34
N PHE A 79 -65.59 2.54 8.53
CA PHE A 79 -65.65 2.81 7.09
C PHE A 79 -65.61 1.54 6.20
N GLY A 80 -65.91 0.38 6.80
CA GLY A 80 -65.93 -0.90 6.10
C GLY A 80 -64.55 -1.47 5.80
N SER A 81 -64.51 -2.43 4.86
CA SER A 81 -63.30 -3.17 4.50
C SER A 81 -62.33 -2.28 3.72
N TRP A 82 -61.09 -2.18 4.22
CA TRP A 82 -60.00 -1.53 3.48
C TRP A 82 -59.78 -2.20 2.12
N TYR A 83 -59.85 -3.55 2.07
CA TYR A 83 -59.68 -4.33 0.84
C TYR A 83 -60.71 -3.95 -0.22
N ASP A 84 -61.99 -3.92 0.17
CA ASP A 84 -63.08 -3.61 -0.77
C ASP A 84 -63.01 -2.16 -1.23
N HIS A 85 -62.68 -1.25 -0.31
CA HIS A 85 -62.58 0.17 -0.59
C HIS A 85 -61.51 0.45 -1.65
N VAL A 86 -60.29 -0.05 -1.44
CA VAL A 86 -59.18 0.26 -2.33
C VAL A 86 -59.24 -0.49 -3.66
N ASN A 87 -59.70 -1.74 -3.65
CA ASN A 87 -59.95 -2.49 -4.88
C ASN A 87 -61.09 -1.88 -5.69
N GLY A 88 -62.12 -1.35 -5.03
CA GLY A 88 -63.23 -0.66 -5.69
C GLY A 88 -62.75 0.56 -6.49
N TRP A 89 -61.93 1.41 -5.86
CA TRP A 89 -61.34 2.57 -6.54
C TRP A 89 -60.34 2.19 -7.62
N TRP A 90 -59.54 1.15 -7.41
CA TRP A 90 -58.61 0.67 -8.41
C TRP A 90 -59.31 0.12 -9.65
N LYS A 91 -60.38 -0.65 -9.48
CA LYS A 91 -61.23 -1.10 -10.60
C LYS A 91 -61.84 0.10 -11.32
N LYS A 92 -62.30 1.11 -10.58
CA LYS A 92 -62.89 2.33 -11.16
C LYS A 92 -61.90 3.10 -12.03
N LYS A 93 -60.62 3.16 -11.64
CA LYS A 93 -59.52 3.79 -12.42
C LYS A 93 -59.47 3.32 -13.87
N GLN A 94 -59.75 2.04 -14.13
CA GLN A 94 -59.74 1.47 -15.48
C GLN A 94 -60.86 2.03 -16.38
N SER A 95 -61.94 2.53 -15.77
CA SER A 95 -63.13 3.03 -16.45
C SER A 95 -63.32 4.55 -16.36
N TYR A 96 -62.60 5.24 -15.47
CA TYR A 96 -62.79 6.66 -15.19
C TYR A 96 -61.49 7.45 -15.39
N SER A 97 -61.38 8.10 -16.54
CA SER A 97 -60.17 8.81 -16.99
C SER A 97 -59.82 10.04 -16.15
N LYS A 98 -60.79 10.61 -15.42
CA LYS A 98 -60.60 11.73 -14.48
C LYS A 98 -60.22 11.26 -13.07
N LEU A 99 -59.63 10.06 -12.94
CA LEU A 99 -59.12 9.52 -11.68
C LEU A 99 -57.61 9.32 -11.74
N HIS A 100 -56.89 10.06 -10.90
CA HIS A 100 -55.48 9.84 -10.66
C HIS A 100 -55.26 9.09 -9.35
N PHE A 101 -54.34 8.14 -9.36
CA PHE A 101 -54.04 7.28 -8.23
C PHE A 101 -52.60 7.52 -7.81
N MET A 102 -52.41 7.97 -6.58
CA MET A 102 -51.09 8.24 -5.99
C MET A 102 -50.84 7.25 -4.85
N PHE A 103 -49.59 6.89 -4.63
CA PHE A 103 -49.21 6.05 -3.49
C PHE A 103 -48.49 6.89 -2.44
N TYR A 104 -48.85 6.70 -1.18
CA TYR A 104 -48.22 7.36 -0.06
C TYR A 104 -46.71 7.08 -0.02
N GLU A 105 -46.32 5.86 -0.36
CA GLU A 105 -44.93 5.43 -0.43
C GLU A 105 -44.14 6.21 -1.50
N ASP A 106 -44.75 6.51 -2.65
CA ASP A 106 -44.10 7.30 -3.70
C ASP A 106 -43.94 8.77 -3.28
N MET A 107 -44.91 9.31 -2.53
CA MET A 107 -44.83 10.68 -1.98
C MET A 107 -43.71 10.84 -0.95
N ILE A 108 -43.44 9.81 -0.14
CA ILE A 108 -42.31 9.83 0.81
C ILE A 108 -40.98 9.64 0.09
N GLU A 109 -40.94 8.86 -1.00
CA GLU A 109 -39.71 8.64 -1.78
C GLU A 109 -39.27 9.89 -2.55
N ASP A 110 -40.20 10.52 -3.27
CA ASP A 110 -39.92 11.68 -4.10
C ASP A 110 -41.18 12.54 -4.26
N ILE A 111 -41.40 13.41 -3.28
CA ILE A 111 -42.57 14.29 -3.27
C ILE A 111 -42.58 15.26 -4.47
N GLY A 112 -41.41 15.65 -4.98
CA GLY A 112 -41.30 16.56 -6.12
C GLY A 112 -41.84 15.94 -7.40
N ARG A 113 -41.46 14.68 -7.66
CA ARG A 113 -41.96 13.89 -8.79
C ARG A 113 -43.47 13.63 -8.71
N GLU A 114 -43.99 13.33 -7.51
CA GLU A 114 -45.42 13.09 -7.35
C GLU A 114 -46.24 14.39 -7.48
N ILE A 115 -45.70 15.53 -7.05
CA ILE A 115 -46.27 16.86 -7.34
C ILE A 115 -46.30 17.12 -8.84
N ASP A 116 -45.24 16.77 -9.61
CA ASP A 116 -45.25 16.94 -11.06
C ASP A 116 -46.33 16.12 -11.75
N LYS A 117 -46.52 14.86 -11.35
CA LYS A 117 -47.58 14.00 -11.87
C LYS A 117 -48.96 14.56 -11.55
N LEU A 118 -49.15 15.05 -10.33
CA LEU A 118 -50.40 15.66 -9.90
C LEU A 118 -50.69 16.95 -10.66
N CYS A 119 -49.70 17.84 -10.80
CA CYS A 119 -49.82 19.08 -11.59
C CYS A 119 -50.14 18.76 -13.06
N SER A 120 -49.45 17.79 -13.66
CA SER A 120 -49.71 17.36 -15.04
C SER A 120 -51.13 16.83 -15.21
N PHE A 121 -51.61 16.02 -14.25
CA PHE A 121 -52.98 15.49 -14.26
C PHE A 121 -54.04 16.59 -14.09
N LEU A 122 -53.78 17.58 -13.24
CA LEU A 122 -54.68 18.70 -12.99
C LEU A 122 -54.58 19.82 -14.04
N GLY A 123 -53.63 19.75 -14.97
CA GLY A 123 -53.36 20.81 -15.94
C GLY A 123 -52.76 22.08 -15.32
N LEU A 124 -52.03 21.94 -14.21
CA LEU A 124 -51.37 23.03 -13.51
C LEU A 124 -49.89 23.10 -13.92
N SER A 125 -49.35 24.32 -13.97
CA SER A 125 -47.94 24.56 -14.33
C SER A 125 -47.33 25.60 -13.38
N PRO A 126 -47.03 25.21 -12.12
CA PRO A 126 -46.42 26.12 -11.17
C PRO A 126 -45.01 26.52 -11.62
N SER A 127 -44.61 27.76 -11.34
CA SER A 127 -43.22 28.20 -11.49
C SER A 127 -42.27 27.39 -10.60
N ALA A 128 -40.97 27.42 -10.89
CA ALA A 128 -39.96 26.72 -10.10
C ALA A 128 -39.99 27.15 -8.62
N GLU A 129 -40.13 28.45 -8.36
CA GLU A 129 -40.24 29.01 -7.00
C GLU A 129 -41.53 28.61 -6.28
N GLU A 130 -42.65 28.50 -6.99
CA GLU A 130 -43.91 27.99 -6.41
C GLU A 130 -43.78 26.50 -6.08
N LYS A 131 -43.18 25.72 -6.96
CA LYS A 131 -42.97 24.29 -6.76
C LYS A 131 -42.04 24.03 -5.56
N GLU A 132 -40.96 24.79 -5.44
CA GLU A 132 -40.05 24.69 -4.28
C GLU A 132 -40.75 25.05 -2.97
N ARG A 133 -41.57 26.12 -2.96
CA ARG A 133 -42.39 26.48 -1.80
C ARG A 133 -43.40 25.40 -1.43
N ILE A 134 -44.04 24.76 -2.42
CA ILE A 134 -44.96 23.65 -2.18
C ILE A 134 -44.20 22.46 -1.58
N ILE A 135 -43.05 22.08 -2.15
CA ILE A 135 -42.22 20.98 -1.67
C ILE A 135 -41.76 21.21 -0.22
N ASP A 136 -41.33 22.43 0.14
CA ASP A 136 -40.97 22.78 1.52
C ASP A 136 -42.20 22.69 2.46
N SER A 137 -43.34 23.24 2.03
CA SER A 137 -44.54 23.30 2.87
C SER A 137 -45.13 21.93 3.20
N VAL A 138 -45.00 20.96 2.30
CA VAL A 138 -45.49 19.59 2.48
C VAL A 138 -44.47 18.66 3.16
N GLN A 139 -43.33 19.17 3.62
CA GLN A 139 -42.41 18.41 4.45
C GLN A 139 -43.08 18.02 5.77
N PHE A 140 -42.77 16.81 6.25
CA PHE A 140 -43.45 16.22 7.41
C PHE A 140 -43.35 17.08 8.67
N ASP A 141 -42.16 17.61 8.96
CA ASP A 141 -41.93 18.44 10.14
C ASP A 141 -42.69 19.77 10.07
N LYS A 142 -42.80 20.36 8.87
CA LYS A 142 -43.57 21.60 8.62
C LYS A 142 -45.07 21.38 8.79
N MET A 143 -45.60 20.30 8.22
CA MET A 143 -47.01 19.93 8.38
C MET A 143 -47.36 19.61 9.84
N LYS A 144 -46.43 19.01 10.59
CA LYS A 144 -46.63 18.65 11.99
C LYS A 144 -46.71 19.87 12.92
N THR A 145 -45.94 20.92 12.62
CA THR A 145 -45.98 22.18 13.39
C THR A 145 -47.04 23.17 12.90
N ASN A 146 -47.72 22.88 11.80
CA ASN A 146 -48.80 23.72 11.28
C ASN A 146 -50.14 23.32 11.90
N ASP A 147 -50.68 24.19 12.77
CA ASP A 147 -51.90 23.92 13.53
C ASP A 147 -53.14 23.64 12.66
N MET A 148 -53.21 24.23 11.47
CA MET A 148 -54.32 24.03 10.54
C MET A 148 -54.25 22.67 9.83
N VAL A 149 -53.04 22.15 9.60
CA VAL A 149 -52.82 20.86 8.95
C VAL A 149 -52.81 19.71 9.96
N ASN A 150 -52.32 19.96 11.18
CA ASN A 150 -52.26 19.00 12.27
C ASN A 150 -53.55 18.97 13.13
N PHE A 151 -54.56 19.75 12.74
CA PHE A 151 -55.87 19.84 13.42
C PHE A 151 -55.76 20.20 14.92
N SER A 152 -54.81 21.07 15.27
CA SER A 152 -54.54 21.51 16.66
C SER A 152 -55.74 22.15 17.36
N GLY A 153 -56.64 22.78 16.59
CA GLY A 153 -57.81 23.49 17.10
C GLY A 153 -59.14 22.74 17.03
N VAL A 154 -59.17 21.45 16.67
CA VAL A 154 -60.42 20.68 16.53
C VAL A 154 -60.77 20.00 17.85
N GLU A 155 -61.84 20.46 18.51
CA GLU A 155 -62.28 19.97 19.83
C GLU A 155 -62.57 18.47 19.88
N GLN A 156 -62.93 17.87 18.74
CA GLN A 156 -63.20 16.43 18.63
C GLN A 156 -61.94 15.56 18.49
N MET A 157 -60.74 16.16 18.51
CA MET A 157 -59.44 15.49 18.45
C MET A 157 -58.66 15.70 19.76
N ASN A 158 -58.41 14.63 20.49
CA ASN A 158 -57.59 14.62 21.70
C ASN A 158 -56.09 14.45 21.35
N LEU A 159 -55.42 15.56 21.07
CA LEU A 159 -54.00 15.57 20.69
C LEU A 159 -53.03 15.21 21.81
N ASN A 160 -53.49 15.14 23.06
CA ASN A 160 -52.69 14.61 24.17
C ASN A 160 -52.47 13.09 24.05
N VAL A 161 -53.32 12.38 23.30
CA VAL A 161 -53.19 10.92 23.09
C VAL A 161 -52.27 10.61 21.90
N SER A 162 -52.36 11.39 20.83
CA SER A 162 -51.49 11.31 19.64
C SER A 162 -51.64 12.58 18.82
N SER A 163 -50.56 13.08 18.23
CA SER A 163 -50.65 14.09 17.16
C SER A 163 -51.31 13.48 15.91
N PHE A 164 -52.05 14.30 15.14
CA PHE A 164 -52.69 13.87 13.89
C PHE A 164 -51.62 13.52 12.84
N ILE A 165 -50.67 14.43 12.64
CA ILE A 165 -49.44 14.20 11.88
C ILE A 165 -48.42 13.55 12.84
N ARG A 166 -48.36 12.20 12.81
CA ARG A 166 -47.61 11.42 13.81
C ARG A 166 -46.11 11.23 13.50
N LYS A 167 -45.79 10.36 12.54
CA LYS A 167 -44.41 9.93 12.23
C LYS A 167 -43.98 10.07 10.77
N GLY A 168 -44.88 10.00 9.79
CA GLY A 168 -44.52 10.18 8.38
C GLY A 168 -43.63 9.08 7.79
N LYS A 169 -43.53 7.94 8.47
CA LYS A 169 -42.62 6.85 8.10
C LYS A 169 -43.39 5.70 7.46
N VAL A 170 -42.85 5.18 6.36
CA VAL A 170 -43.27 3.92 5.75
C VAL A 170 -42.66 2.77 6.54
N GLY A 171 -43.45 1.74 6.84
CA GLY A 171 -42.99 0.54 7.55
C GLY A 171 -42.99 0.63 9.08
N ASP A 172 -43.59 1.67 9.68
CA ASP A 172 -43.69 1.77 11.15
C ASP A 172 -44.56 0.66 11.74
N TRP A 173 -45.38 0.00 10.93
CA TRP A 173 -46.11 -1.20 11.33
C TRP A 173 -45.23 -2.30 11.94
N LYS A 174 -43.95 -2.40 11.55
CA LYS A 174 -43.00 -3.37 12.12
C LYS A 174 -42.80 -3.20 13.63
N ASN A 175 -43.04 -2.00 14.16
CA ASN A 175 -42.95 -1.72 15.59
C ASN A 175 -44.23 -2.08 16.36
N HIS A 176 -45.31 -2.42 15.65
CA HIS A 176 -46.63 -2.71 16.22
C HIS A 176 -47.04 -4.18 16.04
N PHE A 177 -46.59 -4.83 14.97
CA PHE A 177 -46.90 -6.22 14.68
C PHE A 177 -45.92 -7.15 15.40
N THR A 178 -46.44 -8.17 16.07
CA THR A 178 -45.66 -9.37 16.37
C THR A 178 -45.41 -10.18 15.09
N VAL A 179 -44.42 -11.08 15.11
CA VAL A 179 -44.13 -11.96 13.97
C VAL A 179 -45.37 -12.77 13.55
N ALA A 180 -46.07 -13.37 14.52
CA ALA A 180 -47.28 -14.15 14.26
C ALA A 180 -48.41 -13.30 13.67
N GLN A 181 -48.62 -12.08 14.17
CA GLN A 181 -49.61 -11.15 13.59
C GLN A 181 -49.24 -10.71 12.18
N ASN A 182 -47.94 -10.59 11.89
CA ASN A 182 -47.48 -10.25 10.56
C ASN A 182 -47.77 -11.39 9.58
N GLU A 183 -47.45 -12.62 9.96
CA GLU A 183 -47.70 -13.83 9.16
C GLU A 183 -49.20 -14.01 8.92
N GLU A 184 -50.03 -13.92 9.96
CA GLU A 184 -51.48 -14.01 9.85
C GLU A 184 -52.08 -12.94 8.94
N PHE A 185 -51.57 -11.69 9.04
CA PHE A 185 -52.00 -10.60 8.18
C PHE A 185 -51.59 -10.83 6.72
N ASP A 186 -50.39 -11.35 6.47
CA ASP A 186 -49.90 -11.63 5.12
C ASP A 186 -50.73 -12.73 4.43
N GLU A 187 -51.15 -13.76 5.17
CA GLU A 187 -52.06 -14.80 4.66
C GLU A 187 -53.44 -14.22 4.30
N ASP A 188 -54.07 -13.47 5.21
CA ASP A 188 -55.38 -12.83 4.97
C ASP A 188 -55.32 -11.81 3.81
N TYR A 189 -54.24 -11.04 3.74
CA TYR A 189 -54.00 -10.08 2.66
C TYR A 189 -53.84 -10.80 1.32
N GLY A 190 -53.06 -11.88 1.27
CA GLY A 190 -52.87 -12.70 0.07
C GLY A 190 -54.20 -13.23 -0.46
N GLU A 191 -55.03 -13.80 0.41
CA GLU A 191 -56.34 -14.35 0.02
C GLU A 191 -57.32 -13.27 -0.46
N LYS A 192 -57.35 -12.10 0.17
CA LYS A 192 -58.30 -11.02 -0.19
C LYS A 192 -57.88 -10.18 -1.38
N MET A 193 -56.58 -10.15 -1.69
CA MET A 193 -56.04 -9.39 -2.81
C MET A 193 -55.74 -10.26 -4.04
N LYS A 194 -55.96 -11.59 -3.97
CA LYS A 194 -55.60 -12.54 -5.04
C LYS A 194 -56.13 -12.19 -6.43
N ASP A 195 -57.34 -11.66 -6.51
CA ASP A 195 -58.00 -11.30 -7.78
C ASP A 195 -57.79 -9.82 -8.16
N SER A 196 -57.02 -9.07 -7.37
CA SER A 196 -56.76 -7.66 -7.62
C SER A 196 -55.51 -7.46 -8.46
N THR A 197 -55.62 -6.65 -9.52
CA THR A 197 -54.44 -6.12 -10.22
C THR A 197 -53.80 -4.94 -9.49
N LEU A 198 -54.38 -4.52 -8.35
CA LEU A 198 -53.80 -3.49 -7.51
C LEU A 198 -52.59 -4.06 -6.80
N GLN A 199 -51.43 -3.80 -7.38
CA GLN A 199 -50.17 -4.05 -6.73
C GLN A 199 -49.80 -2.81 -5.93
N PHE A 200 -50.13 -2.81 -4.64
CA PHE A 200 -49.32 -2.05 -3.70
C PHE A 200 -47.90 -2.56 -3.84
N ARG A 201 -46.89 -1.68 -3.81
CA ARG A 201 -45.51 -2.12 -3.92
C ARG A 201 -45.30 -3.33 -3.02
N ILE A 202 -45.03 -4.49 -3.63
CA ILE A 202 -44.09 -5.46 -3.08
C ILE A 202 -42.92 -4.60 -2.63
N SER A 203 -42.45 -4.75 -1.39
CA SER A 203 -41.29 -3.99 -0.94
C SER A 203 -40.11 -4.39 -1.81
N MET A 204 -39.96 -3.63 -2.88
CA MET A 204 -38.97 -3.73 -3.91
C MET A 204 -38.02 -2.59 -3.62
N THR A 205 -36.73 -2.89 -3.64
CA THR A 205 -35.73 -1.84 -3.42
C THR A 205 -35.84 -0.80 -4.53
N LYS A 206 -35.37 0.42 -4.29
CA LYS A 206 -35.33 1.48 -5.33
C LYS A 206 -34.71 0.96 -6.64
N TYR A 207 -33.69 0.11 -6.55
CA TYR A 207 -33.05 -0.52 -7.70
C TYR A 207 -33.98 -1.42 -8.54
N ASN A 208 -34.91 -2.12 -7.89
CA ASN A 208 -35.91 -2.93 -8.59
C ASN A 208 -36.95 -2.07 -9.31
N THR A 209 -37.35 -0.96 -8.68
CA THR A 209 -38.36 -0.06 -9.25
C THR A 209 -37.78 0.81 -10.37
N ASP A 210 -36.51 1.20 -10.28
CA ASP A 210 -35.81 1.97 -11.32
C ASP A 210 -35.58 1.16 -12.61
N ASN A 211 -35.44 -0.18 -12.52
CA ASN A 211 -35.26 -1.07 -13.68
C ASN A 211 -36.57 -1.69 -14.20
N TRP A 212 -37.72 -1.28 -13.65
CA TRP A 212 -39.00 -1.97 -13.87
C TRP A 212 -39.42 -2.03 -15.34
N GLU A 213 -39.28 -0.92 -16.07
CA GLU A 213 -39.66 -0.83 -17.49
C GLU A 213 -38.84 -1.78 -18.38
N ASN A 214 -37.55 -1.93 -18.10
CA ASN A 214 -36.69 -2.88 -18.81
C ASN A 214 -37.08 -4.33 -18.52
N ALA A 215 -37.42 -4.65 -17.27
CA ALA A 215 -37.85 -5.98 -16.86
C ALA A 215 -39.18 -6.38 -17.53
N GLN A 216 -40.13 -5.44 -17.65
CA GLN A 216 -41.42 -5.67 -18.34
C GLN A 216 -41.24 -5.88 -19.85
N ASN A 217 -40.27 -5.20 -20.46
CA ASN A 217 -39.99 -5.28 -21.89
C ASN A 217 -39.02 -6.42 -22.27
N PHE A 218 -38.55 -7.22 -21.31
CA PHE A 218 -37.60 -8.31 -21.54
C PHE A 218 -38.17 -9.36 -22.50
N GLN A 219 -37.39 -9.72 -23.52
CA GLN A 219 -37.76 -10.71 -24.53
C GLN A 219 -37.10 -12.05 -24.22
N ALA A 220 -37.86 -12.99 -23.64
CA ALA A 220 -37.37 -14.34 -23.36
C ALA A 220 -37.15 -15.16 -24.65
N ARG A 221 -36.20 -16.09 -24.60
CA ARG A 221 -35.89 -17.04 -25.67
C ARG A 221 -36.48 -18.41 -25.37
N PRO A 222 -36.79 -19.24 -26.38
CA PRO A 222 -37.39 -20.57 -26.17
C PRO A 222 -36.56 -21.53 -25.32
N ASN A 223 -35.25 -21.30 -25.20
CA ASN A 223 -34.31 -22.13 -24.46
C ASN A 223 -33.85 -21.51 -23.13
N ASP A 224 -34.49 -20.43 -22.68
CA ASP A 224 -34.20 -19.84 -21.37
C ASP A 224 -34.74 -20.73 -20.23
N VAL A 225 -34.01 -20.77 -19.12
CA VAL A 225 -34.39 -21.52 -17.91
C VAL A 225 -34.59 -20.51 -16.77
N ILE A 226 -35.82 -20.44 -16.24
CA ILE A 226 -36.18 -19.50 -15.17
C ILE A 226 -36.05 -20.17 -13.80
N ILE A 227 -35.31 -19.54 -12.91
CA ILE A 227 -35.18 -19.97 -11.50
C ILE A 227 -36.01 -19.00 -10.65
N ALA A 228 -37.26 -19.38 -10.37
CA ALA A 228 -38.17 -18.61 -9.56
C ALA A 228 -38.21 -19.16 -8.12
N SER A 229 -38.01 -18.29 -7.13
CA SER A 229 -38.08 -18.66 -5.71
C SER A 229 -38.45 -17.45 -4.84
N TYR A 230 -39.16 -17.67 -3.74
CA TYR A 230 -39.27 -16.65 -2.68
C TYR A 230 -37.88 -16.34 -2.10
N PRO A 231 -37.56 -15.09 -1.72
CA PRO A 231 -36.27 -14.78 -1.12
C PRO A 231 -35.95 -15.74 0.04
N LYS A 232 -34.72 -16.27 0.06
CA LYS A 232 -34.22 -17.24 1.06
C LYS A 232 -34.79 -18.67 0.95
N ALA A 233 -35.61 -19.00 -0.05
CA ALA A 233 -36.11 -20.36 -0.28
C ALA A 233 -35.12 -21.28 -1.03
N GLY A 234 -33.81 -21.02 -0.93
CA GLY A 234 -32.79 -21.85 -1.57
C GLY A 234 -32.53 -21.56 -3.06
N GLY A 235 -33.00 -20.43 -3.61
CA GLY A 235 -32.79 -20.07 -5.02
C GLY A 235 -31.32 -20.15 -5.48
N THR A 236 -30.37 -19.68 -4.66
CA THR A 236 -28.92 -19.78 -4.95
C THR A 236 -28.43 -21.22 -5.05
N TRP A 237 -28.98 -22.13 -4.25
CA TRP A 237 -28.61 -23.55 -4.27
C TRP A 237 -29.06 -24.19 -5.58
N LEU A 238 -30.31 -23.95 -5.98
CA LEU A 238 -30.84 -24.41 -7.26
C LEU A 238 -30.10 -23.80 -8.46
N SER A 239 -29.75 -22.51 -8.40
CA SER A 239 -28.91 -21.86 -9.42
C SER A 239 -27.56 -22.55 -9.59
N TYR A 240 -26.90 -22.92 -8.50
CA TYR A 240 -25.60 -23.57 -8.59
C TYR A 240 -25.70 -25.01 -9.12
N ILE A 241 -26.73 -25.75 -8.71
CA ILE A 241 -27.01 -27.10 -9.25
C ILE A 241 -27.24 -27.04 -10.76
N LEU A 242 -28.08 -26.12 -11.23
CA LEU A 242 -28.36 -25.98 -12.66
C LEU A 242 -27.11 -25.54 -13.45
N ASP A 243 -26.29 -24.63 -12.90
CA ASP A 243 -25.04 -24.24 -13.55
C ASP A 243 -24.05 -25.41 -13.67
N LEU A 244 -23.93 -26.26 -12.64
CA LEU A 244 -23.10 -27.46 -12.70
C LEU A 244 -23.62 -28.48 -13.72
N LEU A 245 -24.94 -28.66 -13.82
CA LEU A 245 -25.55 -29.59 -14.77
C LEU A 245 -25.37 -29.15 -16.23
N TYR A 246 -25.53 -27.85 -16.51
CA TYR A 246 -25.42 -27.31 -17.86
C TYR A 246 -23.97 -27.04 -18.28
N PHE A 247 -23.10 -26.59 -17.38
CA PHE A 247 -21.78 -26.07 -17.71
C PHE A 247 -20.63 -26.74 -16.95
N GLY A 248 -20.90 -27.62 -15.99
CA GLY A 248 -19.87 -28.22 -15.15
C GLY A 248 -18.84 -29.05 -15.90
N GLN A 249 -19.22 -29.68 -17.02
CA GLN A 249 -18.30 -30.39 -17.91
C GLN A 249 -17.79 -29.53 -19.08
N LEU A 250 -18.51 -28.46 -19.45
CA LEU A 250 -18.20 -27.64 -20.63
C LEU A 250 -17.31 -26.42 -20.31
N SER A 251 -17.36 -25.89 -19.08
CA SER A 251 -16.60 -24.71 -18.65
C SER A 251 -16.37 -24.71 -17.13
N PRO A 252 -15.62 -25.70 -16.60
CA PRO A 252 -15.45 -25.91 -15.15
C PRO A 252 -14.83 -24.71 -14.43
N GLU A 253 -13.95 -23.95 -15.09
CA GLU A 253 -13.30 -22.75 -14.55
C GLU A 253 -14.28 -21.63 -14.15
N ARG A 254 -15.49 -21.60 -14.72
CA ARG A 254 -16.52 -20.60 -14.35
C ARG A 254 -16.99 -20.74 -12.91
N GLN A 255 -16.85 -21.93 -12.31
CA GLN A 255 -17.28 -22.20 -10.94
C GLN A 255 -16.45 -21.46 -9.90
N THR A 256 -15.17 -21.22 -10.18
CA THR A 256 -14.22 -20.54 -9.29
C THR A 256 -13.96 -19.09 -9.70
N SER A 257 -14.20 -18.73 -10.96
CA SER A 257 -13.88 -17.40 -11.51
C SER A 257 -15.08 -16.45 -11.63
N ILE A 258 -16.33 -16.96 -11.64
CA ILE A 258 -17.53 -16.12 -11.81
C ILE A 258 -18.53 -16.39 -10.68
N PRO A 259 -18.90 -15.38 -9.87
CA PRO A 259 -19.86 -15.56 -8.79
C PRO A 259 -21.26 -15.92 -9.33
N ILE A 260 -22.01 -16.71 -8.57
CA ILE A 260 -23.25 -17.36 -9.02
C ILE A 260 -24.32 -16.35 -9.50
N TYR A 261 -24.41 -15.17 -8.90
CA TYR A 261 -25.37 -14.11 -9.30
C TYR A 261 -25.06 -13.46 -10.66
N ARG A 262 -23.90 -13.77 -11.27
CA ARG A 262 -23.57 -13.40 -12.66
C ARG A 262 -23.71 -14.56 -13.64
N ARG A 263 -23.82 -15.79 -13.14
CA ARG A 263 -24.08 -17.00 -13.94
C ARG A 263 -25.58 -17.26 -14.06
N ALA A 264 -26.33 -16.99 -12.99
CA ALA A 264 -27.78 -16.92 -12.93
C ALA A 264 -28.16 -15.49 -12.50
N ILE A 265 -28.46 -14.64 -13.48
CA ILE A 265 -28.73 -13.21 -13.30
C ILE A 265 -30.14 -13.01 -12.75
N ASN A 266 -30.29 -12.11 -11.76
CA ASN A 266 -31.60 -11.73 -11.28
C ASN A 266 -32.24 -10.70 -12.21
N LEU A 267 -33.42 -11.01 -12.77
CA LEU A 267 -34.06 -10.24 -13.84
C LEU A 267 -34.39 -8.81 -13.40
N GLU A 268 -34.95 -8.67 -12.21
CA GLU A 268 -35.47 -7.43 -11.66
C GLU A 268 -34.45 -6.64 -10.82
N LEU A 269 -33.27 -7.20 -10.54
CA LEU A 269 -32.26 -6.59 -9.68
C LEU A 269 -30.87 -6.76 -10.26
N ALA A 270 -30.36 -5.69 -10.88
CA ALA A 270 -28.92 -5.49 -10.95
C ALA A 270 -28.51 -4.79 -9.64
N MET A 271 -27.91 -5.54 -8.70
CA MET A 271 -27.33 -4.91 -7.50
C MET A 271 -26.43 -3.75 -7.96
N PRO A 272 -26.68 -2.51 -7.51
CA PRO A 272 -25.80 -1.39 -7.82
C PRO A 272 -24.39 -1.78 -7.41
N TYR A 273 -23.45 -1.46 -8.27
CA TYR A 273 -22.11 -1.37 -7.79
C TYR A 273 -22.07 -0.16 -6.85
N SER A 274 -22.00 -0.38 -5.54
CA SER A 274 -20.98 0.36 -4.82
C SER A 274 -19.69 -0.08 -5.49
N LEU A 275 -19.24 0.71 -6.46
CA LEU A 275 -17.92 0.63 -7.02
C LEU A 275 -17.02 1.08 -5.88
N PRO A 276 -16.54 0.15 -5.02
CA PRO A 276 -15.83 0.54 -3.82
C PRO A 276 -14.53 1.19 -4.28
N VAL A 277 -14.37 2.46 -3.93
CA VAL A 277 -13.12 3.18 -4.06
C VAL A 277 -12.45 3.07 -2.70
N TYR A 278 -11.36 2.33 -2.64
CA TYR A 278 -10.53 2.24 -1.45
C TYR A 278 -9.32 3.14 -1.64
N VAL A 279 -9.10 4.09 -0.72
CA VAL A 279 -7.89 4.92 -0.71
C VAL A 279 -6.97 4.39 0.37
N ALA A 280 -5.75 4.04 -0.02
CA ALA A 280 -4.72 3.58 0.87
C ALA A 280 -3.65 4.67 1.02
N ARG A 281 -3.02 4.76 2.20
CA ARG A 281 -1.90 5.67 2.47
C ARG A 281 -0.83 4.90 3.22
N ASN A 282 0.44 5.26 3.03
CA ASN A 282 1.55 4.63 3.74
C ASN A 282 1.34 4.65 5.27
N ALA A 283 1.75 3.57 5.92
CA ALA A 283 1.46 3.33 7.33
C ALA A 283 2.09 4.39 8.25
N LYS A 284 3.29 4.86 7.92
CA LYS A 284 4.06 5.83 8.72
C LYS A 284 3.38 7.20 8.79
N ASP A 285 2.97 7.75 7.65
CA ASP A 285 2.17 8.99 7.64
C ASP A 285 0.77 8.77 8.21
N SER A 286 0.19 7.59 8.05
CA SER A 286 -1.12 7.25 8.62
C SER A 286 -1.09 7.31 10.14
N VAL A 287 -0.10 6.71 10.80
CA VAL A 287 0.02 6.74 12.26
C VAL A 287 0.32 8.15 12.80
N VAL A 288 1.15 8.94 12.12
CA VAL A 288 1.38 10.35 12.50
C VAL A 288 0.10 11.17 12.36
N SER A 289 -0.61 11.02 11.24
CA SER A 289 -1.87 11.72 11.02
C SER A 289 -2.90 11.33 12.08
N TYR A 290 -2.96 10.03 12.42
CA TYR A 290 -3.92 9.53 13.39
C TYR A 290 -3.61 9.99 14.83
N PHE A 291 -2.32 10.07 15.19
CA PHE A 291 -1.89 10.63 16.46
C PHE A 291 -2.39 12.06 16.67
N HIS A 292 -2.17 12.95 15.71
CA HIS A 292 -2.64 14.34 15.80
C HIS A 292 -4.16 14.45 15.73
N PHE A 293 -4.82 13.60 14.95
CA PHE A 293 -6.28 13.52 14.92
C PHE A 293 -6.87 13.13 16.28
N GLN A 294 -6.27 12.16 16.99
CA GLN A 294 -6.74 11.79 18.32
C GLN A 294 -6.44 12.85 19.39
N ARG A 295 -5.42 13.69 19.21
CA ARG A 295 -5.17 14.84 20.10
C ARG A 295 -6.20 15.96 19.94
N MET A 296 -6.75 16.15 18.73
CA MET A 296 -7.72 17.23 18.48
C MET A 296 -9.16 16.81 18.77
N THR A 297 -9.51 15.52 18.72
CA THR A 297 -10.90 15.08 18.91
C THR A 297 -11.24 14.78 20.35
N LEU A 298 -12.39 15.26 20.80
CA LEU A 298 -12.89 15.06 22.16
C LEU A 298 -13.59 13.71 22.37
N ILE A 299 -13.71 12.90 21.30
CA ILE A 299 -14.46 11.64 21.29
C ILE A 299 -13.56 10.46 21.66
N PHE A 300 -12.26 10.54 21.37
CA PHE A 300 -11.32 9.46 21.67
C PHE A 300 -10.54 9.72 22.95
N PRO A 301 -10.10 8.65 23.64
CA PRO A 301 -9.18 8.79 24.76
C PRO A 301 -7.89 9.48 24.32
N GLU A 302 -7.29 10.25 25.23
CA GLU A 302 -6.01 10.90 25.00
C GLU A 302 -4.98 9.90 24.44
N PRO A 303 -4.29 10.23 23.33
CA PRO A 303 -3.35 9.33 22.69
C PRO A 303 -2.08 9.08 23.50
N GLY A 304 -1.82 9.91 24.53
CA GLY A 304 -0.62 9.82 25.36
C GLY A 304 0.66 10.11 24.59
N GLU A 305 1.79 9.63 25.11
CA GLU A 305 3.10 9.83 24.49
C GLU A 305 3.22 9.13 23.13
N TRP A 306 3.90 9.80 22.18
CA TRP A 306 4.10 9.31 20.81
C TRP A 306 4.65 7.88 20.75
N SER A 307 5.67 7.55 21.55
CA SER A 307 6.27 6.21 21.54
C SER A 307 5.29 5.10 21.94
N SER A 308 4.47 5.35 22.97
CA SER A 308 3.44 4.40 23.41
C SER A 308 2.31 4.27 22.38
N TYR A 309 1.97 5.39 21.74
CA TYR A 309 1.00 5.43 20.65
C TYR A 309 1.42 4.59 19.45
N LEU A 310 2.66 4.78 18.99
CA LEU A 310 3.24 4.02 17.87
C LEU A 310 3.22 2.51 18.15
N GLN A 311 3.57 2.11 19.37
CA GLN A 311 3.52 0.72 19.82
C GLN A 311 2.11 0.13 19.79
N ARG A 312 1.08 0.91 20.17
CA ARG A 312 -0.32 0.48 20.05
C ARG A 312 -0.73 0.33 18.59
N PHE A 313 -0.31 1.24 17.73
CA PHE A 313 -0.58 1.18 16.29
C PHE A 313 0.03 -0.07 15.65
N MET A 314 1.31 -0.35 15.91
CA MET A 314 1.98 -1.55 15.42
C MET A 314 1.27 -2.82 15.91
N LYS A 315 0.85 -2.88 17.18
CA LYS A 315 0.11 -4.01 17.74
C LYS A 315 -1.35 -4.11 17.28
N GLY A 316 -1.81 -3.20 16.41
CA GLY A 316 -3.20 -3.13 15.94
C GLY A 316 -4.21 -2.79 17.04
N LYS A 317 -3.76 -2.23 18.16
CA LYS A 317 -4.59 -1.84 19.31
C LYS A 317 -5.13 -0.41 19.14
N MET A 318 -5.66 -0.13 17.96
CA MET A 318 -6.31 1.13 17.62
C MET A 318 -7.83 0.96 17.63
N VAL A 319 -8.58 2.08 17.64
CA VAL A 319 -10.06 2.06 17.65
C VAL A 319 -10.63 1.25 16.48
N PHE A 320 -9.95 1.27 15.32
CA PHE A 320 -10.34 0.53 14.12
C PHE A 320 -9.46 -0.69 13.83
N GLY A 321 -8.70 -1.15 14.82
CA GLY A 321 -7.85 -2.32 14.70
C GLY A 321 -6.54 -2.08 13.93
N SER A 322 -6.01 -3.15 13.35
CA SER A 322 -4.72 -3.19 12.65
C SER A 322 -4.80 -2.53 11.27
N TRP A 323 -3.94 -1.54 11.03
CA TRP A 323 -3.78 -0.94 9.70
C TRP A 323 -3.37 -2.00 8.67
N TYR A 324 -2.48 -2.93 9.04
CA TYR A 324 -1.96 -3.99 8.17
C TYR A 324 -3.09 -4.91 7.69
N ASP A 325 -3.93 -5.37 8.61
CA ASP A 325 -5.06 -6.27 8.29
C ASP A 325 -6.10 -5.55 7.43
N HIS A 326 -6.33 -4.27 7.72
CA HIS A 326 -7.28 -3.45 6.97
C HIS A 326 -6.84 -3.32 5.50
N VAL A 327 -5.62 -2.82 5.23
CA VAL A 327 -5.16 -2.60 3.86
C VAL A 327 -4.98 -3.91 3.09
N ASN A 328 -4.48 -4.97 3.73
CA ASN A 328 -4.32 -6.28 3.10
C ASN A 328 -5.66 -6.96 2.82
N GLY A 329 -6.63 -6.82 3.72
CA GLY A 329 -7.98 -7.32 3.51
C GLY A 329 -8.62 -6.70 2.27
N TRP A 330 -8.53 -5.37 2.15
CA TRP A 330 -9.04 -4.63 1.00
C TRP A 330 -8.26 -4.89 -0.30
N TRP A 331 -6.95 -5.11 -0.22
CA TRP A 331 -6.14 -5.46 -1.40
C TRP A 331 -6.39 -6.88 -1.90
N LYS A 332 -6.50 -7.87 -1.01
CA LYS A 332 -6.96 -9.22 -1.37
C LYS A 332 -8.35 -9.18 -1.99
N LYS A 333 -9.23 -8.29 -1.48
CA LYS A 333 -10.53 -8.04 -2.10
C LYS A 333 -10.42 -7.43 -3.49
N LYS A 334 -9.51 -6.48 -3.74
CA LYS A 334 -9.23 -5.90 -5.06
C LYS A 334 -8.84 -6.95 -6.11
N GLN A 335 -8.04 -7.93 -5.71
CA GLN A 335 -7.58 -9.00 -6.59
C GLN A 335 -8.71 -9.96 -6.99
N SER A 336 -9.62 -10.25 -6.06
CA SER A 336 -10.76 -11.14 -6.27
C SER A 336 -12.02 -10.43 -6.80
N TYR A 337 -12.09 -9.09 -6.69
CA TYR A 337 -13.24 -8.29 -7.08
C TYR A 337 -12.82 -7.17 -8.03
N SER A 338 -12.92 -7.44 -9.34
CA SER A 338 -12.48 -6.54 -10.41
C SER A 338 -13.20 -5.18 -10.45
N LYS A 339 -14.33 -5.05 -9.74
CA LYS A 339 -15.12 -3.83 -9.64
C LYS A 339 -14.85 -3.04 -8.35
N LEU A 340 -13.67 -3.24 -7.78
CA LEU A 340 -13.04 -2.41 -6.76
C LEU A 340 -11.96 -1.54 -7.40
N HIS A 341 -11.99 -0.24 -7.13
CA HIS A 341 -10.91 0.67 -7.49
C HIS A 341 -10.09 0.99 -6.26
N PHE A 342 -8.79 0.86 -6.40
CA PHE A 342 -7.85 1.02 -5.30
C PHE A 342 -6.93 2.16 -5.69
N MET A 343 -6.95 3.22 -4.89
CA MET A 343 -6.19 4.44 -5.10
C MET A 343 -5.18 4.60 -3.97
N PHE A 344 -4.12 5.35 -4.24
CA PHE A 344 -3.11 5.68 -3.23
C PHE A 344 -3.12 7.18 -2.99
N TYR A 345 -3.11 7.57 -1.71
CA TYR A 345 -3.02 8.97 -1.32
C TYR A 345 -1.77 9.63 -1.94
N GLU A 346 -0.68 8.89 -2.04
CA GLU A 346 0.57 9.36 -2.64
C GLU A 346 0.41 9.67 -4.13
N ASP A 347 -0.37 8.88 -4.87
CA ASP A 347 -0.68 9.13 -6.28
C ASP A 347 -1.57 10.37 -6.44
N MET A 348 -2.49 10.60 -5.50
CA MET A 348 -3.36 11.78 -5.50
C MET A 348 -2.58 13.07 -5.24
N ILE A 349 -1.57 13.05 -4.36
CA ILE A 349 -0.70 14.20 -4.11
C ILE A 349 0.25 14.46 -5.28
N GLU A 350 0.71 13.41 -5.95
CA GLU A 350 1.60 13.53 -7.12
C GLU A 350 0.88 14.12 -8.33
N ASP A 351 -0.30 13.59 -8.67
CA ASP A 351 -1.07 14.01 -9.84
C ASP A 351 -2.56 13.71 -9.65
N ILE A 352 -3.27 14.65 -9.02
CA ILE A 352 -4.71 14.54 -8.77
C ILE A 352 -5.53 14.46 -10.07
N GLY A 353 -5.04 15.06 -11.16
CA GLY A 353 -5.73 15.05 -12.46
C GLY A 353 -5.74 13.66 -13.08
N ARG A 354 -4.62 12.95 -13.02
CA ARG A 354 -4.49 11.55 -13.46
C ARG A 354 -5.32 10.62 -12.59
N GLU A 355 -5.30 10.78 -11.28
CA GLU A 355 -6.10 9.93 -10.38
C GLU A 355 -7.60 10.18 -10.54
N MET A 356 -8.00 11.42 -10.84
CA MET A 356 -9.38 11.75 -11.21
C MET A 356 -9.79 11.08 -12.52
N ASP A 357 -8.93 11.02 -13.54
CA ASP A 357 -9.26 10.31 -14.80
C ASP A 357 -9.50 8.82 -14.56
N LYS A 358 -8.67 8.18 -13.74
CA LYS A 358 -8.85 6.77 -13.36
C LYS A 358 -10.17 6.56 -12.63
N LEU A 359 -10.52 7.47 -11.71
CA LEU A 359 -11.76 7.42 -10.96
C LEU A 359 -12.99 7.64 -11.86
N CYS A 360 -12.96 8.65 -12.73
CA CYS A 360 -14.03 8.92 -13.69
C CYS A 360 -14.23 7.75 -14.66
N SER A 361 -13.13 7.18 -15.19
CA SER A 361 -13.19 5.99 -16.05
C SER A 361 -13.80 4.79 -15.32
N PHE A 362 -13.43 4.57 -14.06
CA PHE A 362 -13.98 3.49 -13.24
C PHE A 362 -15.47 3.68 -12.94
N LEU A 363 -15.89 4.91 -12.62
CA LEU A 363 -17.28 5.27 -12.33
C LEU A 363 -18.16 5.42 -13.59
N GLY A 364 -17.57 5.40 -14.79
CA GLY A 364 -18.28 5.65 -16.04
C GLY A 364 -18.71 7.12 -16.20
N LEU A 365 -17.99 8.05 -15.58
CA LEU A 365 -18.23 9.48 -15.66
C LEU A 365 -17.35 10.10 -16.75
N SER A 366 -17.87 11.14 -17.41
CA SER A 366 -17.15 11.88 -18.46
C SER A 366 -17.36 13.39 -18.27
N PRO A 367 -16.78 14.00 -17.23
CA PRO A 367 -16.87 15.44 -17.00
C PRO A 367 -16.18 16.21 -18.12
N SER A 368 -16.69 17.41 -18.42
CA SER A 368 -16.02 18.34 -19.34
C SER A 368 -14.66 18.79 -18.77
N ALA A 369 -13.78 19.29 -19.65
CA ALA A 369 -12.47 19.80 -19.24
C ALA A 369 -12.58 20.92 -18.19
N GLU A 370 -13.56 21.81 -18.33
CA GLU A 370 -13.80 22.90 -17.37
C GLU A 370 -14.31 22.40 -16.02
N GLU A 371 -15.21 21.41 -16.00
CA GLU A 371 -15.68 20.81 -14.75
C GLU A 371 -14.53 20.10 -14.04
N LYS A 372 -13.70 19.39 -14.80
CA LYS A 372 -12.52 18.71 -14.27
C LYS A 372 -11.53 19.68 -13.63
N GLU A 373 -11.22 20.79 -14.31
CA GLU A 373 -10.33 21.83 -13.82
C GLU A 373 -10.88 22.50 -12.56
N ARG A 374 -12.19 22.85 -12.55
CA ARG A 374 -12.88 23.40 -11.37
C ARG A 374 -12.80 22.47 -10.17
N ILE A 375 -13.01 21.17 -10.37
CA ILE A 375 -12.93 20.20 -9.26
C ILE A 375 -11.50 20.08 -8.76
N ILE A 376 -10.51 19.90 -9.66
CA ILE A 376 -9.08 19.80 -9.31
C ILE A 376 -8.61 21.01 -8.50
N ASP A 377 -9.06 22.20 -8.89
CA ASP A 377 -8.78 23.45 -8.19
C ASP A 377 -9.43 23.47 -6.80
N SER A 378 -10.70 23.06 -6.68
CA SER A 378 -11.42 23.04 -5.39
C SER A 378 -10.84 22.07 -4.35
N VAL A 379 -10.19 20.98 -4.79
CA VAL A 379 -9.62 19.95 -3.92
C VAL A 379 -8.15 20.17 -3.58
N GLN A 380 -7.59 21.32 -3.98
CA GLN A 380 -6.23 21.71 -3.57
C GLN A 380 -6.16 21.90 -2.06
N PHE A 381 -5.03 21.52 -1.46
CA PHE A 381 -4.84 21.54 -0.01
C PHE A 381 -5.16 22.90 0.62
N ASP A 382 -4.66 24.00 0.06
CA ASP A 382 -4.86 25.35 0.60
C ASP A 382 -6.32 25.81 0.51
N LYS A 383 -7.04 25.40 -0.54
CA LYS A 383 -8.48 25.70 -0.71
C LYS A 383 -9.32 24.89 0.27
N MET A 384 -9.03 23.60 0.42
CA MET A 384 -9.71 22.78 1.40
C MET A 384 -9.44 23.27 2.82
N LYS A 385 -8.20 23.67 3.13
CA LYS A 385 -7.79 24.15 4.47
C LYS A 385 -8.53 25.41 4.90
N THR A 386 -8.85 26.29 3.96
CA THR A 386 -9.57 27.55 4.22
C THR A 386 -11.09 27.44 4.08
N ASN A 387 -11.61 26.31 3.61
CA ASN A 387 -13.03 26.09 3.41
C ASN A 387 -13.69 25.46 4.65
N ASP A 388 -14.52 26.24 5.34
CA ASP A 388 -15.19 25.85 6.58
C ASP A 388 -16.15 24.66 6.44
N MET A 389 -16.61 24.34 5.23
CA MET A 389 -17.46 23.18 4.97
C MET A 389 -16.68 21.85 4.99
N VAL A 390 -15.35 21.89 4.85
CA VAL A 390 -14.52 20.68 4.72
C VAL A 390 -13.30 20.66 5.66
N ASN A 391 -12.94 21.78 6.28
CA ASN A 391 -11.81 21.87 7.23
C ASN A 391 -12.19 21.52 8.68
N PHE A 392 -13.47 21.23 8.94
CA PHE A 392 -14.05 20.85 10.24
C PHE A 392 -14.00 21.96 11.31
N SER A 393 -13.91 23.24 10.93
CA SER A 393 -13.91 24.39 11.86
C SER A 393 -15.22 24.55 12.64
N GLY A 394 -16.34 24.10 12.08
CA GLY A 394 -17.66 24.14 12.73
C GLY A 394 -18.00 22.95 13.63
N VAL A 395 -17.08 22.00 13.85
CA VAL A 395 -17.38 20.76 14.59
C VAL A 395 -16.96 20.89 16.07
N GLU A 396 -17.94 21.00 16.96
CA GLU A 396 -17.73 21.20 18.41
C GLU A 396 -16.89 20.09 19.07
N GLN A 397 -16.89 18.88 18.51
CA GLN A 397 -16.12 17.75 19.02
C GLN A 397 -14.64 17.75 18.57
N MET A 398 -14.18 18.79 17.88
CA MET A 398 -12.79 18.98 17.44
C MET A 398 -12.20 20.27 17.99
N ASN A 399 -11.10 20.16 18.73
CA ASN A 399 -10.31 21.29 19.22
C ASN A 399 -9.20 21.63 18.22
N LEU A 400 -9.51 22.51 17.27
CA LEU A 400 -8.57 22.90 16.22
C LEU A 400 -7.37 23.75 16.71
N ASN A 401 -7.40 24.24 17.95
CA ASN A 401 -6.26 24.91 18.57
C ASN A 401 -5.13 23.92 18.94
N VAL A 402 -5.45 22.63 19.06
CA VAL A 402 -4.45 21.57 19.34
C VAL A 402 -3.77 21.09 18.05
N SER A 403 -4.56 20.90 17.00
CA SER A 403 -4.08 20.63 15.64
C SER A 403 -5.22 20.91 14.66
N SER A 404 -4.91 21.44 13.48
CA SER A 404 -5.92 21.55 12.40
C SER A 404 -6.22 20.17 11.80
N PHE A 405 -7.49 19.94 11.40
CA PHE A 405 -7.91 18.70 10.73
C PHE A 405 -7.17 18.54 9.38
N ILE A 406 -7.19 19.58 8.57
CA ILE A 406 -6.35 19.72 7.37
C ILE A 406 -4.97 20.22 7.82
N ARG A 407 -4.13 19.29 8.30
CA ARG A 407 -2.87 19.58 8.99
C ARG A 407 -1.73 20.02 8.06
N LYS A 408 -1.22 19.08 7.26
CA LYS A 408 -0.05 19.30 6.38
C LYS A 408 -0.21 18.81 4.93
N GLY A 409 -1.17 17.92 4.65
CA GLY A 409 -1.49 17.51 3.26
C GLY A 409 -0.38 16.79 2.49
N LYS A 410 0.78 16.53 3.09
CA LYS A 410 1.97 16.01 2.41
C LYS A 410 2.26 14.54 2.69
N VAL A 411 3.06 13.94 1.81
CA VAL A 411 3.69 12.63 1.99
C VAL A 411 5.05 12.83 2.68
N GLY A 412 5.42 11.97 3.63
CA GLY A 412 6.72 11.98 4.29
C GLY A 412 6.81 12.80 5.59
N ASP A 413 5.69 13.23 6.18
CA ASP A 413 5.74 13.95 7.47
C ASP A 413 6.15 13.05 8.64
N TRP A 414 6.04 11.74 8.45
CA TRP A 414 6.53 10.74 9.40
C TRP A 414 8.02 10.91 9.76
N LYS A 415 8.85 11.39 8.83
CA LYS A 415 10.29 11.67 9.07
C LYS A 415 10.52 12.70 10.18
N ASN A 416 9.53 13.55 10.46
CA ASN A 416 9.60 14.55 11.53
C ASN A 416 9.14 14.03 12.90
N HIS A 417 8.66 12.77 12.98
CA HIS A 417 8.07 12.20 14.20
C HIS A 417 8.77 10.91 14.63
N PHE A 418 9.19 10.08 13.68
CA PHE A 418 9.90 8.84 13.99
C PHE A 418 11.35 9.14 14.37
N THR A 419 11.82 8.56 15.48
CA THR A 419 13.27 8.39 15.69
C THR A 419 13.80 7.30 14.75
N VAL A 420 15.12 7.24 14.53
CA VAL A 420 15.74 6.19 13.71
C VAL A 420 15.40 4.79 14.24
N ALA A 421 15.54 4.58 15.55
CA ALA A 421 15.21 3.29 16.18
C ALA A 421 13.71 2.93 16.03
N GLN A 422 12.81 3.90 16.15
CA GLN A 422 11.37 3.67 15.90
C GLN A 422 11.11 3.37 14.43
N ASN A 423 11.87 3.96 13.52
CA ASN A 423 11.74 3.69 12.10
C ASN A 423 12.21 2.28 11.75
N GLU A 424 13.37 1.87 12.26
CA GLU A 424 13.92 0.51 12.12
C GLU A 424 12.96 -0.54 12.70
N GLU A 425 12.48 -0.33 13.93
CA GLU A 425 11.53 -1.24 14.58
C GLU A 425 10.20 -1.33 13.79
N PHE A 426 9.72 -0.20 13.28
CA PHE A 426 8.53 -0.17 12.46
C PHE A 426 8.74 -0.87 11.11
N ASP A 427 9.90 -0.71 10.48
CA ASP A 427 10.23 -1.32 9.19
C ASP A 427 10.38 -2.84 9.30
N GLU A 428 10.94 -3.35 10.40
CA GLU A 428 10.98 -4.78 10.71
C GLU A 428 9.56 -5.36 10.91
N ASP A 429 8.74 -4.71 11.75
CA ASP A 429 7.35 -5.13 12.00
C ASP A 429 6.50 -5.05 10.72
N TYR A 430 6.67 -3.99 9.93
CA TYR A 430 6.01 -3.81 8.64
C TYR A 430 6.44 -4.87 7.65
N GLY A 431 7.74 -5.16 7.56
CA GLY A 431 8.29 -6.20 6.70
C GLY A 431 7.67 -7.56 7.01
N GLU A 432 7.60 -7.93 8.29
CA GLU A 432 7.00 -9.20 8.70
C GLU A 432 5.48 -9.28 8.45
N LYS A 433 4.74 -8.19 8.69
CA LYS A 433 3.27 -8.17 8.49
C LYS A 433 2.84 -8.01 7.04
N MET A 434 3.70 -7.47 6.19
CA MET A 434 3.41 -7.22 4.78
C MET A 434 4.12 -8.20 3.83
N LYS A 435 4.96 -9.12 4.32
CA LYS A 435 5.76 -10.05 3.49
C LYS A 435 4.99 -10.83 2.44
N ASP A 436 3.74 -11.23 2.76
CA ASP A 436 2.88 -12.02 1.88
C ASP A 436 1.93 -11.16 1.03
N SER A 437 2.04 -9.83 1.13
CA SER A 437 1.22 -8.90 0.39
C SER A 437 1.93 -8.41 -0.87
N THR A 438 1.21 -8.40 -1.99
CA THR A 438 1.69 -7.72 -3.22
C THR A 438 1.40 -6.22 -3.22
N LEU A 439 0.80 -5.70 -2.15
CA LEU A 439 0.47 -4.29 -2.00
C LEU A 439 1.75 -3.49 -1.76
N GLN A 440 2.06 -2.55 -2.65
CA GLN A 440 3.19 -1.64 -2.48
C GLN A 440 2.67 -0.25 -2.17
N PHE A 441 3.07 0.26 -1.02
CA PHE A 441 2.86 1.66 -0.67
C PHE A 441 4.10 2.44 -1.04
N ARG A 442 3.89 3.61 -1.65
CA ARG A 442 4.96 4.59 -1.77
C ARG A 442 5.07 5.29 -0.42
N SER A 443 6.22 5.20 0.24
CA SER A 443 6.52 6.07 1.39
C SER A 443 7.03 7.45 0.94
N GLU A 444 7.25 7.62 -0.38
CA GLU A 444 7.82 8.80 -1.02
C GLU A 444 7.23 9.00 -2.44
N THR A 445 6.82 10.23 -2.78
CA THR A 445 6.66 10.63 -4.20
C THR A 445 8.03 10.82 -4.81
N THR A 446 8.65 9.73 -5.22
CA THR A 446 9.81 9.76 -6.08
C THR A 446 9.42 9.04 -7.37
N HIS A 447 9.27 9.82 -8.45
CA HIS A 447 9.17 9.26 -9.79
C HIS A 447 10.43 8.43 -10.04
N ILE A 448 10.36 7.12 -9.83
CA ILE A 448 11.28 6.21 -10.49
C ILE A 448 10.82 6.18 -11.94
N PHE A 449 11.35 7.11 -12.74
CA PHE A 449 11.28 6.97 -14.19
C PHE A 449 11.78 5.57 -14.53
N ARG A 450 11.03 4.82 -15.34
CA ARG A 450 11.52 3.53 -15.80
C ARG A 450 12.77 3.80 -16.61
N GLY A 451 13.90 3.26 -16.17
CA GLY A 451 15.19 3.49 -16.85
C GLY A 451 15.12 3.21 -18.35
N THR A 452 14.31 2.24 -18.77
CA THR A 452 14.03 1.94 -20.19
C THR A 452 13.43 3.13 -20.95
N GLU A 453 12.47 3.85 -20.37
CA GLU A 453 11.83 5.01 -21.00
C GLU A 453 12.76 6.23 -21.06
N MET A 454 13.66 6.39 -20.07
CA MET A 454 14.69 7.43 -20.10
C MET A 454 15.75 7.13 -21.16
N LEU A 455 16.15 5.86 -21.30
CA LEU A 455 17.14 5.43 -22.29
C LEU A 455 16.69 5.68 -23.73
N ASP A 456 15.39 5.67 -24.01
CA ASP A 456 14.83 5.99 -25.33
C ASP A 456 14.85 7.50 -25.63
N LYS A 457 15.00 8.34 -24.60
CA LYS A 457 15.04 9.81 -24.71
C LYS A 457 16.46 10.39 -24.65
N LEU A 458 17.49 9.57 -24.44
CA LEU A 458 18.86 10.05 -24.38
C LEU A 458 19.33 10.57 -25.76
N PRO A 459 19.84 11.80 -25.87
CA PRO A 459 20.29 12.37 -27.14
C PRO A 459 21.69 11.87 -27.56
N THR A 460 22.37 11.10 -26.70
CA THR A 460 23.76 10.69 -26.89
C THR A 460 23.88 9.30 -27.53
N SER A 461 24.86 9.14 -28.42
CA SER A 461 25.25 7.86 -29.00
C SER A 461 26.79 7.72 -28.93
N PRO A 462 27.33 6.60 -28.40
CA PRO A 462 26.62 5.46 -27.82
C PRO A 462 25.93 5.81 -26.49
N ARG A 463 24.83 5.11 -26.17
CA ARG A 463 24.17 5.22 -24.86
C ARG A 463 25.02 4.54 -23.79
N LEU A 464 25.28 5.23 -22.68
CA LEU A 464 25.90 4.64 -21.50
C LEU A 464 24.82 4.07 -20.59
N ILE A 465 24.82 2.75 -20.39
CA ILE A 465 23.80 2.04 -19.61
C ILE A 465 24.47 1.38 -18.41
N LYS A 466 24.05 1.77 -17.21
CA LYS A 466 24.49 1.15 -15.95
C LYS A 466 23.45 0.11 -15.50
N THR A 467 23.92 -1.04 -15.05
CA THR A 467 23.08 -2.11 -14.51
C THR A 467 23.75 -2.76 -13.31
N HIS A 468 22.93 -3.27 -12.38
CA HIS A 468 23.35 -4.10 -11.26
C HIS A 468 22.82 -5.54 -11.39
N LEU A 469 22.26 -5.90 -12.56
CA LEU A 469 21.69 -7.23 -12.77
C LEU A 469 22.78 -8.31 -12.81
N PRO A 470 22.53 -9.49 -12.22
CA PRO A 470 23.37 -10.64 -12.45
C PRO A 470 23.27 -11.08 -13.92
N VAL A 471 24.32 -11.70 -14.44
CA VAL A 471 24.48 -11.96 -15.89
C VAL A 471 23.30 -12.70 -16.51
N GLN A 472 22.67 -13.62 -15.77
CA GLN A 472 21.53 -14.43 -16.22
C GLN A 472 20.22 -13.62 -16.37
N LEU A 473 20.14 -12.42 -15.80
CA LEU A 473 18.99 -11.52 -15.92
C LEU A 473 19.22 -10.39 -16.94
N MET A 474 20.38 -10.35 -17.60
CA MET A 474 20.63 -9.38 -18.66
C MET A 474 19.72 -9.63 -19.86
N PRO A 475 19.08 -8.59 -20.42
CA PRO A 475 18.23 -8.75 -21.60
C PRO A 475 19.00 -9.36 -22.78
N ASN A 476 18.38 -10.33 -23.46
CA ASN A 476 19.01 -11.06 -24.57
C ASN A 476 19.50 -10.14 -25.70
N SER A 477 18.82 -9.00 -25.90
CA SER A 477 19.19 -8.00 -26.90
C SER A 477 20.63 -7.48 -26.72
N PHE A 478 21.17 -7.40 -25.51
CA PHE A 478 22.57 -6.99 -25.30
C PHE A 478 23.57 -7.98 -25.90
N TRP A 479 23.23 -9.26 -25.87
CA TRP A 479 24.05 -10.33 -26.44
C TRP A 479 23.86 -10.42 -27.95
N GLU A 480 22.61 -10.37 -28.43
CA GLU A 480 22.24 -10.42 -29.84
C GLU A 480 22.82 -9.24 -30.63
N GLN A 481 22.80 -8.04 -30.05
CA GLN A 481 23.34 -6.83 -30.66
C GLN A 481 24.85 -6.67 -30.44
N ASN A 482 25.50 -7.67 -29.84
CA ASN A 482 26.94 -7.69 -29.62
C ASN A 482 27.46 -6.39 -28.96
N CYS A 483 26.78 -5.94 -27.89
CA CYS A 483 27.10 -4.72 -27.15
C CYS A 483 28.43 -4.85 -26.36
N LYS A 484 29.18 -3.75 -26.23
CA LYS A 484 30.34 -3.68 -25.34
C LYS A 484 29.87 -3.61 -23.89
N VAL A 485 30.43 -4.46 -23.02
CA VAL A 485 30.12 -4.49 -21.59
C VAL A 485 31.40 -4.29 -20.79
N VAL A 486 31.38 -3.41 -19.80
CA VAL A 486 32.47 -3.23 -18.84
C VAL A 486 31.94 -3.67 -17.47
N TYR A 487 32.60 -4.65 -16.86
CA TYR A 487 32.27 -5.14 -15.52
C TYR A 487 33.40 -4.79 -14.56
N VAL A 488 33.04 -4.22 -13.41
CA VAL A 488 33.99 -3.91 -12.33
C VAL A 488 33.72 -4.83 -11.16
N ALA A 489 34.71 -5.64 -10.80
CA ALA A 489 34.69 -6.47 -9.60
C ALA A 489 35.46 -5.79 -8.46
N ARG A 490 35.02 -6.01 -7.23
CA ARG A 490 35.71 -5.57 -6.02
C ARG A 490 35.73 -6.71 -5.00
N ASN A 491 36.77 -6.78 -4.17
CA ASN A 491 36.87 -7.75 -3.09
C ASN A 491 35.57 -7.84 -2.28
N ALA A 492 35.14 -9.06 -1.94
CA ALA A 492 33.86 -9.30 -1.29
C ALA A 492 33.74 -8.63 0.09
N LYS A 493 34.80 -8.66 0.90
CA LYS A 493 34.82 -8.08 2.25
C LYS A 493 34.73 -6.55 2.21
N ASP A 494 35.47 -5.90 1.31
CA ASP A 494 35.32 -4.46 1.10
C ASP A 494 33.96 -4.10 0.49
N SER A 495 33.42 -4.97 -0.37
CA SER A 495 32.10 -4.78 -0.98
C SER A 495 30.99 -4.80 0.07
N VAL A 496 30.97 -5.77 0.99
CA VAL A 496 29.93 -5.86 2.03
C VAL A 496 29.99 -4.67 2.99
N VAL A 497 31.18 -4.19 3.36
CA VAL A 497 31.33 -2.98 4.19
C VAL A 497 30.82 -1.74 3.45
N SER A 498 31.19 -1.60 2.18
CA SER A 498 30.72 -0.49 1.36
C SER A 498 29.21 -0.52 1.18
N TYR A 499 28.64 -1.71 0.99
CA TYR A 499 27.22 -1.90 0.80
C TYR A 499 26.44 -1.62 2.09
N PHE A 500 26.96 -2.04 3.24
CA PHE A 500 26.40 -1.73 4.55
C PHE A 500 26.25 -0.21 4.75
N HIS A 501 27.32 0.55 4.52
CA HIS A 501 27.26 2.02 4.65
C HIS A 501 26.37 2.68 3.59
N PHE A 502 26.34 2.15 2.36
CA PHE A 502 25.44 2.64 1.32
C PHE A 502 23.97 2.41 1.68
N GLN A 503 23.62 1.26 2.27
CA GLN A 503 22.24 0.99 2.71
C GLN A 503 21.82 1.83 3.91
N ARG A 504 22.75 2.21 4.80
CA ARG A 504 22.47 3.15 5.90
C ARG A 504 22.12 4.56 5.40
N MET A 505 22.64 4.96 4.24
CA MET A 505 22.41 6.32 3.73
C MET A 505 21.24 6.41 2.76
N THR A 506 20.90 5.35 2.04
CA THR A 506 19.84 5.40 1.03
C THR A 506 18.47 5.17 1.63
N LEU A 507 17.51 6.00 1.27
CA LEU A 507 16.12 5.91 1.72
C LEU A 507 15.29 4.89 0.90
N ILE A 508 15.92 4.23 -0.09
CA ILE A 508 15.27 3.33 -1.05
C ILE A 508 15.31 1.87 -0.56
N PHE A 509 16.27 1.53 0.30
CA PHE A 509 16.40 0.18 0.86
C PHE A 509 15.99 0.16 2.33
N PRO A 510 15.54 -1.00 2.86
CA PRO A 510 15.35 -1.18 4.29
C PRO A 510 16.65 -0.90 5.05
N GLU A 511 16.51 -0.43 6.29
CA GLU A 511 17.65 -0.23 7.19
C GLU A 511 18.47 -1.53 7.29
N PRO A 512 19.81 -1.44 7.22
CA PRO A 512 20.66 -2.61 7.17
C PRO A 512 20.78 -3.34 8.52
N GLY A 513 20.31 -2.72 9.61
CA GLY A 513 20.39 -3.28 10.97
C GLY A 513 21.83 -3.42 11.47
N GLU A 514 22.03 -4.31 12.44
CA GLU A 514 23.34 -4.55 13.04
C GLU A 514 24.34 -5.22 12.09
N TRP A 515 25.62 -4.83 12.20
CA TRP A 515 26.70 -5.29 11.32
C TRP A 515 26.81 -6.81 11.22
N SER A 516 26.75 -7.53 12.34
CA SER A 516 26.88 -8.99 12.35
C SER A 516 25.75 -9.69 11.60
N SER A 517 24.51 -9.24 11.81
CA SER A 517 23.34 -9.77 11.10
C SER A 517 23.39 -9.43 9.60
N TYR A 518 23.91 -8.25 9.26
CA TYR A 518 24.12 -7.82 7.88
C TYR A 518 25.13 -8.71 7.14
N LEU A 519 26.29 -8.95 7.74
CA LEU A 519 27.33 -9.81 7.18
C LEU A 519 26.81 -11.23 6.91
N GLN A 520 26.04 -11.78 7.84
CA GLN A 520 25.39 -13.09 7.70
C GLN A 520 24.39 -13.15 6.54
N ARG A 521 23.59 -12.08 6.34
CA ARG A 521 22.69 -12.00 5.17
C ARG A 521 23.47 -11.93 3.86
N PHE A 522 24.58 -11.19 3.84
CA PHE A 522 25.45 -11.08 2.68
C PHE A 522 26.04 -12.44 2.28
N MET A 523 26.61 -13.19 3.23
CA MET A 523 27.19 -14.53 3.00
C MET A 523 26.12 -15.53 2.51
N LYS A 524 24.90 -15.45 3.06
CA LYS A 524 23.76 -16.27 2.61
C LYS A 524 23.14 -15.82 1.28
N GLY A 525 23.69 -14.79 0.64
CA GLY A 525 23.20 -14.24 -0.62
C GLY A 525 21.82 -13.58 -0.54
N LYS A 526 21.38 -13.19 0.66
CA LYS A 526 20.09 -12.54 0.92
C LYS A 526 20.17 -11.02 0.73
N MET A 527 20.77 -10.60 -0.37
CA MET A 527 20.97 -9.19 -0.74
C MET A 527 20.17 -8.84 -1.99
N VAL A 528 19.95 -7.55 -2.22
CA VAL A 528 19.40 -7.09 -3.51
C VAL A 528 20.40 -7.45 -4.61
N PHE A 529 19.90 -8.03 -5.71
CA PHE A 529 20.69 -8.66 -6.79
C PHE A 529 21.38 -10.00 -6.42
N GLY A 530 21.07 -10.55 -5.23
CA GLY A 530 21.41 -11.91 -4.84
C GLY A 530 22.82 -12.08 -4.27
N SER A 531 23.34 -13.30 -4.38
CA SER A 531 24.66 -13.70 -3.89
C SER A 531 25.78 -12.98 -4.63
N TRP A 532 26.70 -12.34 -3.88
CA TRP A 532 27.91 -11.75 -4.46
C TRP A 532 28.73 -12.80 -5.20
N TYR A 533 28.83 -14.02 -4.66
CA TYR A 533 29.57 -15.13 -5.26
C TYR A 533 29.02 -15.48 -6.64
N ASP A 534 27.70 -15.71 -6.74
CA ASP A 534 27.04 -16.09 -7.99
C ASP A 534 27.08 -14.95 -9.01
N HIS A 535 26.90 -13.71 -8.53
CA HIS A 535 26.92 -12.52 -9.36
C HIS A 535 28.28 -12.37 -10.04
N VAL A 536 29.36 -12.29 -9.26
CA VAL A 536 30.70 -12.05 -9.79
C VAL A 536 31.19 -13.26 -10.61
N ASN A 537 30.96 -14.49 -10.14
CA ASN A 537 31.33 -15.69 -10.91
C ASN A 537 30.55 -15.81 -12.22
N GLY A 538 29.27 -15.43 -12.24
CA GLY A 538 28.47 -15.41 -13.45
C GLY A 538 29.09 -14.48 -14.51
N TRP A 539 29.41 -13.25 -14.11
CA TRP A 539 30.07 -12.29 -15.00
C TRP A 539 31.48 -12.73 -15.42
N TRP A 540 32.25 -13.35 -14.52
CA TRP A 540 33.57 -13.92 -14.82
C TRP A 540 33.49 -15.08 -15.83
N LYS A 541 32.55 -16.01 -15.66
CA LYS A 541 32.31 -17.09 -16.63
C LYS A 541 31.90 -16.53 -17.98
N LYS A 542 31.02 -15.50 -18.00
CA LYS A 542 30.61 -14.84 -19.24
C LYS A 542 31.78 -14.20 -19.97
N LYS A 543 32.74 -13.59 -19.27
CA LYS A 543 33.97 -13.00 -19.84
C LYS A 543 34.75 -13.98 -20.71
N GLN A 544 34.75 -15.27 -20.35
CA GLN A 544 35.44 -16.32 -21.11
C GLN A 544 34.74 -16.64 -22.43
N SER A 545 33.41 -16.53 -22.46
CA SER A 545 32.59 -16.83 -23.64
C SER A 545 32.26 -15.62 -24.53
N TYR A 546 32.35 -14.39 -24.00
CA TYR A 546 31.91 -13.18 -24.68
C TYR A 546 33.05 -12.16 -24.82
N SER A 547 33.56 -12.02 -26.06
CA SER A 547 34.76 -11.25 -26.36
C SER A 547 34.60 -9.74 -26.15
N LYS A 548 33.38 -9.20 -26.25
CA LYS A 548 33.06 -7.79 -25.98
C LYS A 548 32.71 -7.50 -24.52
N LEU A 549 33.27 -8.27 -23.59
CA LEU A 549 33.23 -7.98 -22.16
C LEU A 549 34.64 -7.63 -21.70
N HIS A 550 34.80 -6.47 -21.08
CA HIS A 550 36.00 -6.07 -20.37
C HIS A 550 35.76 -6.19 -18.87
N PHE A 551 36.63 -6.94 -18.18
CA PHE A 551 36.51 -7.20 -16.75
C PHE A 551 37.67 -6.48 -16.05
N MET A 552 37.34 -5.63 -15.08
CA MET A 552 38.30 -4.80 -14.35
C MET A 552 38.15 -5.04 -12.86
N PHE A 553 39.22 -4.79 -12.10
CA PHE A 553 39.21 -4.87 -10.65
C PHE A 553 39.30 -3.48 -10.05
N TYR A 554 38.51 -3.24 -9.01
CA TYR A 554 38.57 -1.99 -8.25
C TYR A 554 39.94 -1.79 -7.62
N GLU A 555 40.55 -2.87 -7.14
CA GLU A 555 41.87 -2.88 -6.55
C GLU A 555 42.94 -2.40 -7.55
N ASP A 556 42.88 -2.85 -8.80
CA ASP A 556 43.80 -2.43 -9.86
C ASP A 556 43.63 -0.94 -10.21
N MET A 557 42.39 -0.43 -10.16
CA MET A 557 42.12 1.00 -10.38
C MET A 557 42.70 1.89 -9.28
N ILE A 558 42.75 1.40 -8.04
CA ILE A 558 43.37 2.11 -6.92
C ILE A 558 44.90 1.99 -6.97
N GLU A 559 45.43 0.86 -7.43
CA GLU A 559 46.87 0.65 -7.61
C GLU A 559 47.45 1.53 -8.73
N ASP A 560 46.85 1.49 -9.93
CA ASP A 560 47.32 2.22 -11.10
C ASP A 560 46.17 2.55 -12.05
N ILE A 561 45.53 3.70 -11.81
CA ILE A 561 44.42 4.20 -12.62
C ILE A 561 44.83 4.49 -14.08
N GLY A 562 46.10 4.84 -14.34
CA GLY A 562 46.60 5.14 -15.68
C GLY A 562 46.64 3.88 -16.55
N ARG A 563 47.21 2.80 -16.00
CA ARG A 563 47.21 1.48 -16.63
C ARG A 563 45.80 0.96 -16.90
N GLU A 564 44.90 1.07 -15.94
CA GLU A 564 43.51 0.63 -16.12
C GLU A 564 42.74 1.51 -17.14
N MET A 565 43.03 2.80 -17.19
CA MET A 565 42.50 3.71 -18.22
C MET A 565 42.97 3.29 -19.62
N ASP A 566 44.25 2.95 -19.80
CA ASP A 566 44.78 2.53 -21.09
C ASP A 566 44.14 1.23 -21.59
N LYS A 567 43.92 0.26 -20.70
CA LYS A 567 43.19 -0.98 -20.99
C LYS A 567 41.75 -0.69 -21.42
N LEU A 568 41.06 0.20 -20.69
CA LEU A 568 39.68 0.58 -20.98
C LEU A 568 39.56 1.32 -22.31
N CYS A 569 40.44 2.29 -22.58
CA CYS A 569 40.52 3.01 -23.86
C CYS A 569 40.75 2.06 -25.02
N SER A 570 41.70 1.13 -24.88
CA SER A 570 42.00 0.11 -25.89
C SER A 570 40.78 -0.76 -26.19
N PHE A 571 40.05 -1.20 -25.15
CA PHE A 571 38.83 -1.98 -25.31
C PHE A 571 37.69 -1.19 -25.98
N LEU A 572 37.52 0.07 -25.59
CA LEU A 572 36.50 0.94 -26.15
C LEU A 572 36.84 1.42 -27.56
N GLY A 573 38.10 1.31 -27.99
CA GLY A 573 38.59 1.84 -29.26
C GLY A 573 38.74 3.36 -29.23
N LEU A 574 39.09 3.91 -28.06
CA LEU A 574 39.30 5.33 -27.84
C LEU A 574 40.81 5.62 -27.75
N SER A 575 41.23 6.75 -28.32
CA SER A 575 42.62 7.21 -28.31
C SER A 575 42.69 8.64 -27.78
N PRO A 576 42.37 8.89 -26.49
CA PRO A 576 42.44 10.22 -25.92
C PRO A 576 43.89 10.74 -25.91
N SER A 577 44.05 12.05 -26.06
CA SER A 577 45.35 12.71 -25.98
C SER A 577 45.95 12.58 -24.57
N ALA A 578 47.25 12.80 -24.43
CA ALA A 578 47.91 12.78 -23.11
C ALA A 578 47.28 13.78 -22.13
N GLU A 579 46.96 14.99 -22.63
CA GLU A 579 46.29 16.05 -21.87
C GLU A 579 44.85 15.63 -21.44
N GLU A 580 44.11 14.96 -22.34
CA GLU A 580 42.78 14.45 -22.00
C GLU A 580 42.84 13.35 -20.96
N LYS A 581 43.81 12.43 -21.08
CA LYS A 581 44.04 11.37 -20.09
C LYS A 581 44.39 11.96 -18.72
N GLU A 582 45.32 12.91 -18.68
CA GLU A 582 45.72 13.57 -17.43
C GLU A 582 44.53 14.27 -16.78
N ARG A 583 43.73 15.02 -17.55
CA ARG A 583 42.51 15.67 -17.06
C ARG A 583 41.49 14.67 -16.51
N ILE A 584 41.29 13.54 -17.18
CA ILE A 584 40.36 12.50 -16.71
C ILE A 584 40.88 11.85 -15.43
N ILE A 585 42.15 11.44 -15.40
CA ILE A 585 42.81 10.83 -14.23
C ILE A 585 42.71 11.74 -13.01
N ASP A 586 42.95 13.04 -13.22
CA ASP A 586 42.80 14.08 -12.21
C ASP A 586 41.34 14.22 -11.74
N SER A 587 40.37 14.19 -12.65
CA SER A 587 38.93 14.31 -12.32
C SER A 587 38.36 13.10 -11.58
N VAL A 588 38.91 11.91 -11.80
CA VAL A 588 38.49 10.66 -11.13
C VAL A 588 39.27 10.37 -9.85
N GLN A 589 40.13 11.29 -9.39
CA GLN A 589 40.75 11.18 -8.08
C GLN A 589 39.69 11.17 -6.99
N PHE A 590 39.92 10.35 -5.94
CA PHE A 590 38.94 10.13 -4.88
C PHE A 590 38.43 11.44 -4.25
N ASP A 591 39.32 12.36 -3.88
CA ASP A 591 38.95 13.63 -3.24
C ASP A 591 38.16 14.55 -4.19
N LYS A 592 38.42 14.50 -5.49
CA LYS A 592 37.64 15.26 -6.49
C LYS A 592 36.27 14.67 -6.70
N MET A 593 36.16 13.35 -6.82
CA MET A 593 34.85 12.68 -6.92
C MET A 593 34.02 12.89 -5.66
N LYS A 594 34.66 12.90 -4.48
CA LYS A 594 33.98 13.11 -3.20
C LYS A 594 33.45 14.54 -3.04
N THR A 595 34.16 15.53 -3.56
CA THR A 595 33.73 16.95 -3.50
C THR A 595 32.83 17.36 -4.66
N ASN A 596 32.70 16.54 -5.71
CA ASN A 596 31.81 16.81 -6.82
C ASN A 596 30.38 16.35 -6.50
N ASP A 597 29.47 17.31 -6.31
CA ASP A 597 28.07 17.06 -5.93
C ASP A 597 27.30 16.17 -6.92
N MET A 598 27.62 16.25 -8.21
CA MET A 598 26.96 15.46 -9.25
C MET A 598 27.40 13.98 -9.23
N VAL A 599 28.59 13.70 -8.71
CA VAL A 599 29.16 12.35 -8.58
C VAL A 599 28.90 11.77 -7.19
N ASN A 600 28.91 12.62 -6.16
CA ASN A 600 28.67 12.24 -4.76
C ASN A 600 27.17 12.24 -4.40
N PHE A 601 26.29 12.49 -5.36
CA PHE A 601 24.83 12.47 -5.19
C PHE A 601 24.32 13.48 -4.13
N SER A 602 25.00 14.62 -3.96
CA SER A 602 24.65 15.61 -2.93
C SER A 602 23.28 16.26 -3.08
N GLY A 603 22.73 16.28 -4.30
CA GLY A 603 21.40 16.81 -4.60
C GLY A 603 20.29 15.75 -4.71
N VAL A 604 20.58 14.48 -4.40
CA VAL A 604 19.60 13.39 -4.56
C VAL A 604 18.90 13.13 -3.24
N GLU A 605 17.62 13.50 -3.16
CA GLU A 605 16.81 13.47 -1.93
C GLU A 605 16.72 12.08 -1.28
N GLN A 606 16.90 11.01 -2.07
CA GLN A 606 16.90 9.62 -1.61
C GLN A 606 18.22 9.20 -0.96
N MET A 607 19.23 10.08 -0.88
CA MET A 607 20.54 9.83 -0.29
C MET A 607 20.75 10.77 0.91
N ASN A 608 20.73 10.21 2.12
CA ASN A 608 20.98 10.95 3.35
C ASN A 608 22.50 11.08 3.59
N LEU A 609 23.10 12.11 3.00
CA LEU A 609 24.55 12.38 3.14
C LEU A 609 25.00 12.69 4.58
N ASN A 610 24.08 13.00 5.49
CA ASN A 610 24.41 13.20 6.91
C ASN A 610 24.73 11.88 7.62
N VAL A 611 24.24 10.73 7.12
CA VAL A 611 24.53 9.40 7.68
C VAL A 611 25.85 8.86 7.14
N SER A 612 26.06 8.98 5.83
CA SER A 612 27.33 8.66 5.17
C SER A 612 27.41 9.41 3.85
N SER A 613 28.60 9.89 3.51
CA SER A 613 28.90 10.32 2.14
C SER A 613 28.79 9.12 1.18
N PHE A 614 28.28 9.33 -0.04
CA PHE A 614 28.19 8.29 -1.07
C PHE A 614 29.58 7.78 -1.46
N ILE A 615 30.46 8.73 -1.82
CA ILE A 615 31.90 8.52 -1.94
C ILE A 615 32.50 8.65 -0.53
N ARG A 616 32.59 7.52 0.18
CA ARG A 616 32.94 7.49 1.61
C ARG A 616 34.44 7.54 1.90
N LYS A 617 35.17 6.47 1.53
CA LYS A 617 36.60 6.27 1.86
C LYS A 617 37.52 5.96 0.68
N GLY A 618 37.04 5.25 -0.35
CA GLY A 618 37.86 4.94 -1.54
C GLY A 618 39.11 4.09 -1.30
N LYS A 619 39.14 3.33 -0.19
CA LYS A 619 40.31 2.52 0.22
C LYS A 619 40.04 1.03 0.00
N VAL A 620 41.11 0.31 -0.34
CA VAL A 620 41.18 -1.16 -0.33
C VAL A 620 41.59 -1.62 1.06
N GLY A 621 40.94 -2.67 1.57
CA GLY A 621 41.24 -3.28 2.87
C GLY A 621 40.58 -2.58 4.07
N ASP A 622 39.61 -1.69 3.86
CA ASP A 622 38.91 -1.04 4.99
C ASP A 622 38.10 -2.07 5.80
N TRP A 623 37.75 -3.21 5.20
CA TRP A 623 37.09 -4.30 5.90
C TRP A 623 37.79 -4.75 7.19
N LYS A 624 39.12 -4.64 7.27
CA LYS A 624 39.89 -4.97 8.47
C LYS A 624 39.49 -4.14 9.70
N ASN A 625 38.89 -2.96 9.49
CA ASN A 625 38.40 -2.09 10.56
C ASN A 625 36.97 -2.44 11.01
N HIS A 626 36.30 -3.37 10.32
CA HIS A 626 34.89 -3.70 10.53
C HIS A 626 34.69 -5.15 10.95
N PHE A 627 35.52 -6.06 10.45
CA PHE A 627 35.45 -7.48 10.79
C PHE A 627 36.12 -7.75 12.14
N THR A 628 35.47 -8.57 12.97
CA THR A 628 36.17 -9.28 14.04
C THR A 628 37.00 -10.44 13.46
N VAL A 629 37.95 -10.96 14.23
CA VAL A 629 38.77 -12.11 13.80
C VAL A 629 37.88 -13.33 13.45
N ALA A 630 36.94 -13.67 14.32
CA ALA A 630 35.99 -14.77 14.08
C ALA A 630 35.12 -14.56 12.83
N GLN A 631 34.64 -13.33 12.60
CA GLN A 631 33.88 -13.01 11.38
C GLN A 631 34.74 -13.11 10.13
N ASN A 632 36.02 -12.78 10.23
CA ASN A 632 36.95 -12.90 9.12
C ASN A 632 37.18 -14.36 8.75
N GLU A 633 37.44 -15.21 9.75
CA GLU A 633 37.65 -16.65 9.57
C GLU A 633 36.41 -17.33 8.98
N GLU A 634 35.23 -17.07 9.55
CA GLU A 634 33.96 -17.58 9.04
C GLU A 634 33.72 -17.17 7.58
N PHE A 635 34.01 -15.90 7.26
CA PHE A 635 33.89 -15.41 5.91
C PHE A 635 34.89 -16.06 4.96
N ASP A 636 36.13 -16.29 5.38
CA ASP A 636 37.16 -16.92 4.56
C ASP A 636 36.85 -18.38 4.28
N GLU A 637 36.28 -19.12 5.23
CA GLU A 637 35.79 -20.48 5.04
C GLU A 637 34.64 -20.53 4.02
N ASP A 638 33.61 -19.71 4.21
CA ASP A 638 32.48 -19.61 3.25
C ASP A 638 32.98 -19.17 1.86
N TYR A 639 33.86 -18.18 1.80
CA TYR A 639 34.45 -17.72 0.54
C TYR A 639 35.21 -18.83 -0.17
N GLY A 640 36.06 -19.57 0.56
CA GLY A 640 36.82 -20.70 0.03
C GLY A 640 35.92 -21.76 -0.59
N GLU A 641 34.87 -22.16 0.12
CA GLU A 641 33.91 -23.15 -0.38
C GLU A 641 33.10 -22.66 -1.59
N LYS A 642 32.66 -21.39 -1.59
CA LYS A 642 31.85 -20.81 -2.66
C LYS A 642 32.66 -20.48 -3.92
N MET A 643 33.97 -20.27 -3.78
CA MET A 643 34.85 -19.84 -4.85
C MET A 643 35.80 -20.94 -5.36
N LYS A 644 35.78 -22.15 -4.78
CA LYS A 644 36.72 -23.24 -5.10
C LYS A 644 36.84 -23.60 -6.59
N ASP A 645 35.75 -23.52 -7.34
CA ASP A 645 35.72 -23.84 -8.77
C ASP A 645 35.96 -22.61 -9.67
N SER A 646 36.24 -21.45 -9.08
CA SER A 646 36.45 -20.20 -9.80
C SER A 646 37.93 -19.95 -10.05
N THR A 647 38.27 -19.55 -11.28
CA THR A 647 39.60 -19.02 -11.62
C THR A 647 39.74 -17.53 -11.29
N LEU A 648 38.70 -16.90 -10.76
CA LEU A 648 38.70 -15.50 -10.40
C LEU A 648 39.56 -15.28 -9.16
N GLN A 649 40.59 -14.44 -9.29
CA GLN A 649 41.45 -14.04 -8.18
C GLN A 649 41.40 -12.54 -8.02
N PHE A 650 41.10 -12.08 -6.80
CA PHE A 650 41.23 -10.69 -6.42
C PHE A 650 42.64 -10.47 -5.87
N LEU A 651 43.31 -9.39 -6.30
CA LEU A 651 44.52 -8.91 -5.65
C LEU A 651 44.15 -8.29 -4.30
N VAL A 652 43.91 -9.15 -3.33
CA VAL A 652 44.01 -8.81 -1.91
C VAL A 652 45.50 -8.99 -1.59
N PHE A 653 46.11 -8.12 -0.79
CA PHE A 653 47.32 -8.56 -0.09
C PHE A 653 46.89 -9.79 0.72
N GLY A 654 47.14 -10.98 0.16
CA GLY A 654 46.58 -12.26 0.61
C GLY A 654 47.06 -12.63 2.00
N SER A 655 46.83 -13.87 2.41
CA SER A 655 47.51 -14.37 3.61
C SER A 655 49.01 -14.20 3.45
N TRP A 656 49.74 -14.02 4.56
CA TRP A 656 51.20 -13.97 4.51
C TRP A 656 51.75 -15.23 3.81
N TYR A 657 51.13 -16.39 4.05
CA TYR A 657 51.44 -17.66 3.39
C TYR A 657 51.32 -17.57 1.86
N ASP A 658 50.19 -17.09 1.34
CA ASP A 658 49.96 -16.97 -0.10
C ASP A 658 50.92 -15.98 -0.75
N HIS A 659 51.16 -14.85 -0.08
CA HIS A 659 52.07 -13.83 -0.55
C HIS A 659 53.48 -14.39 -0.69
N VAL A 660 54.01 -14.98 0.38
CA VAL A 660 55.38 -15.48 0.44
C VAL A 660 55.54 -16.72 -0.45
N ASN A 661 54.63 -17.69 -0.40
CA ASN A 661 54.69 -18.88 -1.25
C ASN A 661 54.52 -18.53 -2.73
N GLY A 662 53.67 -17.55 -3.05
CA GLY A 662 53.49 -17.07 -4.42
C GLY A 662 54.78 -16.52 -5.01
N TRP A 663 55.48 -15.66 -4.26
CA TRP A 663 56.78 -15.15 -4.70
C TRP A 663 57.87 -16.23 -4.72
N TRP A 664 57.86 -17.15 -3.75
CA TRP A 664 58.82 -18.25 -3.71
C TRP A 664 58.69 -19.19 -4.90
N LYS A 665 57.46 -19.56 -5.28
CA LYS A 665 57.19 -20.32 -6.51
C LYS A 665 57.64 -19.57 -7.76
N LYS A 666 57.36 -18.26 -7.84
CA LYS A 666 57.81 -17.41 -8.96
C LYS A 666 59.33 -17.38 -9.10
N LYS A 667 60.09 -17.40 -7.99
CA LYS A 667 61.58 -17.46 -8.00
C LYS A 667 62.12 -18.61 -8.85
N GLN A 668 61.44 -19.76 -8.83
CA GLN A 668 61.87 -20.95 -9.58
C GLN A 668 61.76 -20.74 -11.11
N SER A 669 60.90 -19.83 -11.54
CA SER A 669 60.64 -19.52 -12.95
C SER A 669 61.20 -18.17 -13.42
N TYR A 670 61.57 -17.28 -12.49
CA TYR A 670 61.94 -15.89 -12.79
C TYR A 670 63.34 -15.57 -12.29
N SER A 671 64.31 -15.51 -13.21
CA SER A 671 65.74 -15.34 -12.90
C SER A 671 66.11 -13.98 -12.32
N LYS A 672 65.23 -12.98 -12.41
CA LYS A 672 65.41 -11.63 -11.84
C LYS A 672 64.75 -11.46 -10.48
N LEU A 673 64.69 -12.52 -9.66
CA LEU A 673 64.14 -12.47 -8.31
C LEU A 673 65.15 -13.05 -7.31
N HIS A 674 65.65 -12.22 -6.39
CA HIS A 674 66.53 -12.62 -5.31
C HIS A 674 65.79 -12.59 -3.98
N PHE A 675 66.01 -13.63 -3.16
CA PHE A 675 65.46 -13.72 -1.81
C PHE A 675 66.60 -13.62 -0.83
N MET A 676 66.44 -12.76 0.17
CA MET A 676 67.33 -12.62 1.32
C MET A 676 66.52 -12.94 2.57
N PHE A 677 67.10 -13.70 3.49
CA PHE A 677 66.47 -14.03 4.76
C PHE A 677 67.00 -13.10 5.84
N TYR A 678 66.12 -12.67 6.73
CA TYR A 678 66.50 -11.75 7.79
C TYR A 678 67.51 -12.39 8.74
N GLU A 679 67.34 -13.68 9.00
CA GLU A 679 68.24 -14.48 9.83
C GLU A 679 69.65 -14.54 9.24
N ASP A 680 69.77 -14.70 7.92
CA ASP A 680 71.07 -14.69 7.22
C ASP A 680 71.72 -13.31 7.28
N MET A 681 70.92 -12.25 7.15
CA MET A 681 71.40 -10.87 7.25
C MET A 681 71.91 -10.54 8.66
N ILE A 682 71.28 -11.06 9.71
CA ILE A 682 71.74 -10.87 11.09
C ILE A 682 72.99 -11.72 11.37
N GLU A 683 73.08 -12.92 10.81
CA GLU A 683 74.24 -13.81 11.00
C GLU A 683 75.49 -13.28 10.29
N ASP A 684 75.37 -12.86 9.03
CA ASP A 684 76.47 -12.32 8.24
C ASP A 684 75.95 -11.42 7.11
N ILE A 685 75.75 -10.14 7.46
CA ILE A 685 75.32 -9.13 6.50
C ILE A 685 76.34 -8.94 5.36
N GLY A 686 77.62 -9.18 5.60
CA GLY A 686 78.67 -9.02 4.59
C GLY A 686 78.54 -10.03 3.46
N ARG A 687 78.24 -11.28 3.80
CA ARG A 687 77.93 -12.38 2.87
C ARG A 687 76.62 -12.14 2.12
N GLU A 688 75.57 -11.68 2.81
CA GLU A 688 74.30 -11.35 2.14
C GLU A 688 74.43 -10.16 1.19
N MET A 689 75.24 -9.17 1.55
CA MET A 689 75.57 -8.05 0.66
C MET A 689 76.31 -8.50 -0.59
N ASP A 690 77.24 -9.46 -0.50
CA ASP A 690 77.91 -10.01 -1.70
C ASP A 690 76.93 -10.69 -2.66
N LYS A 691 75.97 -11.45 -2.11
CA LYS A 691 74.91 -12.07 -2.91
C LYS A 691 74.05 -11.02 -3.61
N LEU A 692 73.66 -9.96 -2.89
CA LEU A 692 72.86 -8.87 -3.42
C LEU A 692 73.61 -8.09 -4.51
N CYS A 693 74.87 -7.73 -4.27
CA CYS A 693 75.72 -7.04 -5.25
C CYS A 693 75.90 -7.90 -6.51
N SER A 694 76.19 -9.20 -6.35
CA SER A 694 76.31 -10.13 -7.48
C SER A 694 75.02 -10.21 -8.29
N PHE A 695 73.87 -10.26 -7.62
CA PHE A 695 72.56 -10.29 -8.27
C PHE A 695 72.26 -8.98 -9.04
N LEU A 696 72.63 -7.84 -8.48
CA LEU A 696 72.44 -6.53 -9.10
C LEU A 696 73.52 -6.19 -10.17
N GLY A 697 74.56 -7.01 -10.30
CA GLY A 697 75.70 -6.72 -11.17
C GLY A 697 76.56 -5.55 -10.69
N LEU A 698 76.60 -5.31 -9.37
CA LEU A 698 77.35 -4.25 -8.74
C LEU A 698 78.64 -4.79 -8.11
N SER A 699 79.72 -4.00 -8.19
CA SER A 699 81.03 -4.34 -7.61
C SER A 699 81.55 -3.17 -6.77
N PRO A 700 80.97 -2.90 -5.59
CA PRO A 700 81.44 -1.83 -4.71
C PRO A 700 82.87 -2.10 -4.24
N SER A 701 83.62 -1.03 -3.98
CA SER A 701 84.94 -1.14 -3.34
C SER A 701 84.83 -1.67 -1.90
N ALA A 702 85.92 -2.20 -1.35
CA ALA A 702 85.95 -2.71 0.03
C ALA A 702 85.53 -1.63 1.04
N GLU A 703 86.00 -0.39 0.86
CA GLU A 703 85.65 0.74 1.73
C GLU A 703 84.18 1.17 1.59
N GLU A 704 83.59 1.06 0.40
CA GLU A 704 82.15 1.32 0.22
C GLU A 704 81.31 0.23 0.87
N LYS A 705 81.73 -1.03 0.74
CA LYS A 705 81.05 -2.16 1.33
C LYS A 705 81.08 -2.10 2.86
N GLU A 706 82.23 -1.77 3.45
CA GLU A 706 82.38 -1.58 4.91
C GLU A 706 81.48 -0.44 5.42
N ARG A 707 81.49 0.71 4.75
CA ARG A 707 80.59 1.83 5.08
C ARG A 707 79.11 1.47 5.03
N ILE A 708 78.69 0.68 4.04
CA ILE A 708 77.30 0.22 3.93
C ILE A 708 76.98 -0.74 5.07
N ILE A 709 77.86 -1.72 5.33
CA ILE A 709 77.68 -2.70 6.41
C ILE A 709 77.53 -2.00 7.77
N ASP A 710 78.35 -1.00 8.04
CA ASP A 710 78.25 -0.19 9.27
C ASP A 710 76.92 0.56 9.33
N SER A 711 76.49 1.17 8.22
CA SER A 711 75.26 1.97 8.16
C SER A 711 73.98 1.14 8.31
N VAL A 712 74.01 -0.15 7.95
CA VAL A 712 72.86 -1.06 8.06
C VAL A 712 72.87 -1.89 9.35
N GLN A 713 73.80 -1.61 10.27
CA GLN A 713 73.73 -2.18 11.61
C GLN A 713 72.45 -1.75 12.31
N PHE A 714 71.89 -2.64 13.12
CA PHE A 714 70.59 -2.43 13.75
C PHE A 714 70.54 -1.13 14.59
N ASP A 715 71.57 -0.89 15.41
CA ASP A 715 71.64 0.28 16.28
C ASP A 715 71.78 1.59 15.48
N GLU A 716 72.53 1.56 14.37
CA GLU A 716 72.68 2.70 13.46
C GLU A 716 71.37 3.03 12.74
N MET A 717 70.69 2.00 12.21
CA MET A 717 69.37 2.20 11.58
C MET A 717 68.33 2.70 12.58
N LYS A 718 68.37 2.21 13.82
CA LYS A 718 67.43 2.61 14.87
C LYS A 718 67.66 4.04 15.37
N SER A 719 68.92 4.49 15.42
CA SER A 719 69.28 5.84 15.82
C SER A 719 69.08 6.87 14.70
N ASN A 720 69.01 6.43 13.44
CA ASN A 720 68.75 7.29 12.29
C ASN A 720 67.26 7.63 12.13
N ASP A 721 66.89 8.88 12.37
CA ASP A 721 65.51 9.38 12.30
C ASP A 721 64.82 9.16 10.95
N MET A 722 65.57 9.23 9.85
CA MET A 722 65.01 9.05 8.50
C MET A 722 64.69 7.58 8.22
N VAL A 723 65.54 6.67 8.71
CA VAL A 723 65.36 5.22 8.53
C VAL A 723 64.33 4.67 9.53
N ASN A 724 64.30 5.20 10.74
CA ASN A 724 63.34 4.83 11.80
C ASN A 724 62.00 5.62 11.71
N PHE A 725 61.84 6.43 10.65
CA PHE A 725 60.64 7.21 10.35
C PHE A 725 60.13 8.11 11.48
N SER A 726 60.97 8.52 12.43
CA SER A 726 60.54 9.17 13.68
C SER A 726 59.77 10.48 13.45
N GLY A 727 59.98 11.15 12.31
CA GLY A 727 59.25 12.35 11.87
C GLY A 727 57.92 12.11 11.14
N PHE A 728 57.55 10.85 10.85
CA PHE A 728 56.37 10.52 10.04
C PHE A 728 55.08 10.59 10.87
N LYS A 729 54.36 11.71 10.75
CA LYS A 729 53.21 12.09 11.59
C LYS A 729 52.02 11.11 11.62
N GLN A 730 51.97 10.14 10.70
CA GLN A 730 50.90 9.14 10.63
C GLN A 730 51.14 7.94 11.55
N MET A 731 52.33 7.81 12.14
CA MET A 731 52.69 6.73 13.05
C MET A 731 52.81 7.24 14.50
N ASN A 732 52.33 6.44 15.46
CA ASN A 732 52.37 6.79 16.88
C ASN A 732 53.62 6.23 17.57
N PHE A 733 54.74 6.93 17.46
CA PHE A 733 56.01 6.51 18.05
C PHE A 733 56.07 6.57 19.58
N LYS A 734 55.03 7.08 20.24
CA LYS A 734 54.89 6.96 21.70
C LYS A 734 54.56 5.54 22.15
N VAL A 735 54.02 4.70 21.24
CA VAL A 735 53.67 3.30 21.52
C VAL A 735 54.86 2.38 21.28
N SER A 736 55.53 2.54 20.14
CA SER A 736 56.74 1.80 19.77
C SER A 736 57.52 2.56 18.69
N SER A 737 58.85 2.47 18.70
CA SER A 737 59.66 2.85 17.54
C SER A 737 59.38 1.93 16.34
N PHE A 738 59.62 2.41 15.12
CA PHE A 738 59.45 1.63 13.89
C PHE A 738 60.45 0.45 13.86
N ILE A 739 61.74 0.76 14.03
CA ILE A 739 62.79 -0.22 14.29
C ILE A 739 62.83 -0.50 15.79
N ARG A 740 62.32 -1.68 16.19
CA ARG A 740 62.05 -2.02 17.59
C ARG A 740 63.20 -2.77 18.26
N LYS A 741 63.39 -4.06 17.93
CA LYS A 741 64.37 -4.94 18.61
C LYS A 741 65.34 -5.70 17.69
N GLY A 742 64.97 -5.99 16.44
CA GLY A 742 65.85 -6.67 15.48
C GLY A 742 66.34 -8.06 15.91
N LYS A 743 65.66 -8.70 16.86
CA LYS A 743 66.09 -9.96 17.46
C LYS A 743 65.29 -11.13 16.88
N VAL A 744 65.98 -12.06 16.23
CA VAL A 744 65.38 -13.32 15.75
C VAL A 744 64.84 -14.10 16.95
N GLY A 745 63.62 -14.63 16.82
CA GLY A 745 62.97 -15.40 17.88
C GLY A 745 62.31 -14.58 19.00
N ASP A 746 62.26 -13.24 18.94
CA ASP A 746 61.58 -12.44 20.00
C ASP A 746 60.08 -12.76 20.14
N TRP A 747 59.47 -13.34 19.11
CA TRP A 747 58.08 -13.82 19.13
C TRP A 747 57.80 -14.78 20.29
N LYS A 748 58.81 -15.56 20.73
CA LYS A 748 58.72 -16.49 21.87
C LYS A 748 58.36 -15.79 23.19
N ASN A 749 58.62 -14.48 23.30
CA ASN A 749 58.27 -13.68 24.47
C ASN A 749 56.83 -13.14 24.44
N HIS A 750 56.11 -13.31 23.32
CA HIS A 750 54.77 -12.75 23.13
C HIS A 750 53.69 -13.83 23.02
N PHE A 751 54.06 -15.06 22.63
CA PHE A 751 53.14 -16.17 22.47
C PHE A 751 53.08 -17.00 23.76
N THR A 752 51.86 -17.36 24.17
CA THR A 752 51.69 -18.46 25.14
C THR A 752 52.00 -19.79 24.46
N VAL A 753 52.28 -20.84 25.25
CA VAL A 753 52.54 -22.18 24.70
C VAL A 753 51.40 -22.66 23.81
N ALA A 754 50.15 -22.50 24.25
CA ALA A 754 48.98 -22.90 23.46
C ALA A 754 48.84 -22.11 22.15
N GLN A 755 49.09 -20.79 22.17
CA GLN A 755 49.07 -19.99 20.95
C GLN A 755 50.21 -20.37 19.99
N ASN A 756 51.35 -20.80 20.52
CA ASN A 756 52.44 -21.28 19.68
C ASN A 756 52.10 -22.63 19.04
N GLU A 757 51.55 -23.57 19.81
CA GLU A 757 51.12 -24.88 19.30
C GLU A 757 50.05 -24.72 18.20
N GLU A 758 49.05 -23.86 18.43
CA GLU A 758 48.01 -23.56 17.44
C GLU A 758 48.58 -22.91 16.17
N PHE A 759 49.53 -21.99 16.32
CA PHE A 759 50.19 -21.36 15.18
C PHE A 759 51.08 -22.35 14.42
N ASP A 760 51.81 -23.23 15.11
CA ASP A 760 52.66 -24.25 14.49
C ASP A 760 51.82 -25.26 13.68
N GLU A 761 50.62 -25.62 14.17
CA GLU A 761 49.65 -26.44 13.44
C GLU A 761 49.15 -25.73 12.17
N ASP A 762 48.68 -24.47 12.27
CA ASP A 762 48.24 -23.69 11.10
C ASP A 762 49.39 -23.47 10.10
N TYR A 763 50.58 -23.09 10.57
CA TYR A 763 51.76 -22.91 9.73
C TYR A 763 52.10 -24.21 9.01
N GLY A 764 52.11 -25.34 9.73
CA GLY A 764 52.35 -26.66 9.17
C GLY A 764 51.37 -27.02 8.07
N GLU A 765 50.07 -26.79 8.27
CA GLU A 765 49.06 -27.05 7.25
C GLU A 765 49.18 -26.14 6.04
N LYS A 766 49.37 -24.83 6.23
CA LYS A 766 49.40 -23.82 5.16
C LYS A 766 50.70 -23.87 4.36
N MET A 767 51.80 -24.31 4.97
CA MET A 767 53.12 -24.39 4.34
C MET A 767 53.52 -25.81 3.91
N LYS A 768 52.66 -26.83 4.11
CA LYS A 768 52.98 -28.25 3.84
C LYS A 768 53.55 -28.55 2.45
N ASP A 769 53.09 -27.82 1.43
CA ASP A 769 53.49 -28.01 0.04
C ASP A 769 54.58 -27.02 -0.42
N SER A 770 55.10 -26.20 0.51
CA SER A 770 56.14 -25.22 0.23
C SER A 770 57.53 -25.78 0.56
N THR A 771 58.50 -25.55 -0.34
CA THR A 771 59.91 -25.83 -0.04
C THR A 771 60.60 -24.67 0.67
N LEU A 772 59.88 -23.57 0.93
CA LEU A 772 60.42 -22.42 1.64
C LEU A 772 60.53 -22.77 3.12
N GLN A 773 61.74 -22.68 3.66
CA GLN A 773 62.01 -22.87 5.08
C GLN A 773 62.52 -21.58 5.68
N PHE A 774 61.92 -21.18 6.80
CA PHE A 774 62.39 -20.08 7.62
C PHE A 774 63.17 -20.64 8.79
N ARG A 775 64.28 -20.00 9.14
CA ARG A 775 65.00 -20.33 10.37
C ARG A 775 64.28 -19.67 11.54
N THR A 776 63.82 -20.46 12.49
CA THR A 776 63.16 -19.95 13.70
C THR A 776 64.15 -19.68 14.83
N GLU A 777 65.41 -20.05 14.63
CA GLU A 777 66.55 -19.85 15.52
C GLU A 777 67.79 -19.52 14.67
N VAL A 778 68.66 -18.64 15.17
CA VAL A 778 69.98 -18.35 14.58
C VAL A 778 71.02 -19.23 15.23
#